data_AF-U9W0R8-F1
#
_entry.id   AF-U9W0R8-F1
#
_cell.length_a   1.000
_cell.length_b   1.000
_cell.length_c   1.000
_cell.angle_alpha   90.00
_cell.angle_beta   90.00
_cell.angle_gamma   90.00
#
_symmetry.space_group_name_H-M   'P 1'
#
loop_
_entity.id
_entity.type
_entity.pdbx_description
1 polymer ?
#
loop_
_entity_poly.entity_id
_entity_poly.type
_entity_poly.pdbx_seq_one_letter_code
_entity_poly.pdbx_strand_id
1 'polypeptide(L)'
;MLNQAVQGLLEPMLGKVLKERYQLIRVLGSGGFGQTYVARDLFQAQTPECVVKQLKPASSDVTFLKVARRLFETEVSTLRRLGTHSCIPKLLDSFEEQQEFYLVQELIDGESLGDEIRRTGRLSEAQVITLLHEVLSILQFVHENRVIHRDLKPDNLIRRKQDGKLCLIDFGAVKEIRTQLVNSELSGLTVGVGTQGYTPSEQLAGKPRLSSDIFALGMTAIHGLTGRPPTDLPEDMSSLDLRWEEYVNVSPGLQYLLKKMVRHYFYQRYQSVTEVLHDLGHLDELAEKADHPTMAETFLPQATVWQPTRKESIRAVAIATALASSLVLGVRQLGILMPLELWVYDSLVAYQRDLGPDPRILLVGITEQDLNNQQRESPSDQSIADAIDRIQRHHPTTIGLDLHRNIPQGEGRAALARSLAADNIIGITKLGDFEGERIPPPPELNPAQVGFNDIPLDGDDKIRRNLFFASLENETGENYTSFGLLVALHYLYNQHGFVSAESEVEPNVMTIGDVPFRPMNNTFGGYQSVDAAGYQIPLTFRSPTNIVQRVSLTDVLTGSVDPELITDKIVLIGNTAYISTDKFFTPYTLRGDSYQMSGVEVHLHMVSQFLGAVLDDYPLPWAWPDSLEIAWIIGWASGGSLLTWQLRRQRYWVMAWGVGVVAIAGTTVLLFFTNAWVPLAAPLAGFTLASGSLVLYRRYRQQPLRL
;
A
#
# COMPACT_ATOMS: atom_id res chain seq x y z
N MET A 1 -24.64 40.45 1.47
CA MET A 1 -23.88 40.63 0.21
C MET A 1 -23.23 39.34 -0.33
N LEU A 2 -23.26 38.20 0.38
CA LEU A 2 -22.69 36.92 -0.12
C LEU A 2 -23.60 36.13 -1.08
N ASN A 3 -24.90 36.43 -1.15
CA ASN A 3 -25.86 35.67 -1.99
C ASN A 3 -25.95 36.12 -3.45
N GLN A 4 -25.44 37.29 -3.82
CA GLN A 4 -25.46 37.77 -5.22
C GLN A 4 -24.25 37.31 -6.03
N ALA A 5 -23.11 37.02 -5.38
CA ALA A 5 -21.88 36.58 -6.07
C ALA A 5 -21.94 35.10 -6.54
N VAL A 6 -22.75 34.26 -5.88
CA VAL A 6 -22.96 32.85 -6.28
C VAL A 6 -23.95 32.74 -7.45
N GLN A 7 -24.88 33.68 -7.59
CA GLN A 7 -25.81 33.71 -8.72
C GLN A 7 -25.11 34.05 -10.06
N GLY A 8 -24.11 34.94 -10.05
CA GLY A 8 -23.41 35.38 -11.28
C GLY A 8 -22.49 34.33 -11.95
N LEU A 9 -22.20 33.21 -11.29
CA LEU A 9 -21.44 32.07 -11.84
C LEU A 9 -22.34 30.94 -12.38
N LEU A 10 -23.65 31.02 -12.17
CA LEU A 10 -24.65 30.01 -12.57
C LEU A 10 -25.44 30.39 -13.84
N GLU A 11 -25.27 31.62 -14.35
CA GLU A 11 -26.00 32.15 -15.51
C GLU A 11 -25.64 31.60 -16.92
N PRO A 12 -24.47 31.00 -17.23
CA PRO A 12 -24.13 30.69 -18.64
C PRO A 12 -24.94 29.55 -19.28
N MET A 13 -25.80 28.85 -18.52
CA MET A 13 -26.69 27.80 -19.03
C MET A 13 -28.15 28.25 -19.21
N LEU A 14 -28.58 29.35 -18.58
CA LEU A 14 -29.96 29.80 -18.69
C LEU A 14 -30.24 30.34 -20.10
N GLY A 15 -31.37 29.94 -20.69
CA GLY A 15 -31.69 30.20 -22.09
C GLY A 15 -31.07 29.22 -23.09
N LYS A 16 -30.10 28.37 -22.69
CA LYS A 16 -29.59 27.28 -23.54
C LYS A 16 -30.71 26.29 -23.83
N VAL A 17 -30.76 25.83 -25.07
CA VAL A 17 -31.65 24.75 -25.51
C VAL A 17 -30.84 23.46 -25.55
N LEU A 18 -31.24 22.48 -24.73
CA LEU A 18 -30.65 21.14 -24.71
C LEU A 18 -31.42 20.22 -25.63
N LYS A 19 -30.71 19.34 -26.37
CA LYS A 19 -31.31 18.41 -27.34
C LYS A 19 -32.26 19.11 -28.33
N GLU A 20 -31.97 20.37 -28.66
CA GLU A 20 -32.80 21.25 -29.52
C GLU A 20 -34.28 21.38 -29.08
N ARG A 21 -34.62 20.97 -27.84
CA ARG A 21 -36.00 20.80 -27.37
C ARG A 21 -36.25 21.43 -26.00
N TYR A 22 -35.32 21.32 -25.05
CA TYR A 22 -35.55 21.76 -23.69
C TYR A 22 -34.83 23.07 -23.41
N GLN A 23 -35.57 24.18 -23.33
CA GLN A 23 -35.00 25.49 -23.00
C GLN A 23 -34.93 25.67 -21.49
N LEU A 24 -33.73 25.86 -20.93
CA LEU A 24 -33.54 26.07 -19.49
C LEU A 24 -34.04 27.46 -19.06
N ILE A 25 -34.97 27.52 -18.11
CA ILE A 25 -35.66 28.74 -17.68
C ILE A 25 -35.08 29.29 -16.37
N ARG A 26 -34.88 28.42 -15.37
CA ARG A 26 -34.34 28.79 -14.05
C ARG A 26 -33.63 27.62 -13.37
N VAL A 27 -32.70 27.92 -12.48
CA VAL A 27 -32.03 26.93 -11.62
C VAL A 27 -32.91 26.62 -10.40
N LEU A 28 -33.14 25.34 -10.10
CA LEU A 28 -33.82 24.86 -8.89
C LEU A 28 -32.85 24.50 -7.76
N GLY A 29 -31.66 24.01 -8.12
CA GLY A 29 -30.64 23.64 -7.14
C GLY A 29 -29.33 23.25 -7.80
N SER A 30 -28.23 23.45 -7.06
CA SER A 30 -26.88 23.05 -7.47
C SER A 30 -26.23 22.22 -6.37
N GLY A 31 -25.50 21.17 -6.77
CA GLY A 31 -24.79 20.29 -5.83
C GLY A 31 -23.57 19.65 -6.46
N GLY A 32 -22.79 18.90 -5.66
CA GLY A 32 -21.50 18.32 -6.08
C GLY A 32 -21.58 17.26 -7.22
N PHE A 33 -22.78 16.89 -7.67
CA PHE A 33 -23.02 15.88 -8.72
C PHE A 33 -23.72 16.46 -9.96
N GLY A 34 -23.98 17.77 -9.99
CA GLY A 34 -24.63 18.44 -11.11
C GLY A 34 -25.65 19.50 -10.70
N GLN A 35 -26.49 19.91 -11.65
CA GLN A 35 -27.42 21.03 -11.50
C GLN A 35 -28.83 20.61 -11.93
N THR A 36 -29.83 21.15 -11.24
CA THR A 36 -31.25 20.91 -11.53
C THR A 36 -31.88 22.22 -12.00
N TYR A 37 -32.59 22.17 -13.12
CA TYR A 37 -33.22 23.30 -13.78
C TYR A 37 -34.72 23.06 -13.99
N VAL A 38 -35.49 24.13 -14.05
CA VAL A 38 -36.78 24.12 -14.75
C VAL A 38 -36.52 24.41 -16.23
N ALA A 39 -37.16 23.66 -17.11
CA ALA A 39 -37.08 23.85 -18.55
C ALA A 39 -38.47 23.89 -19.20
N ARG A 40 -38.54 24.49 -20.39
CA ARG A 40 -39.70 24.47 -21.28
C ARG A 40 -39.43 23.51 -22.42
N ASP A 41 -40.37 22.60 -22.67
CA ASP A 41 -40.36 21.77 -23.88
C ASP A 41 -40.87 22.58 -25.07
N LEU A 42 -40.00 22.83 -26.06
CA LEU A 42 -40.29 23.64 -27.23
C LEU A 42 -41.10 22.89 -28.30
N PHE A 43 -41.11 21.56 -28.26
CA PHE A 43 -41.76 20.74 -29.30
C PHE A 43 -43.23 20.44 -29.01
N GLN A 44 -43.68 20.74 -27.79
CA GLN A 44 -45.07 20.58 -27.38
C GLN A 44 -45.61 21.96 -26.95
N ALA A 45 -46.33 22.60 -27.86
CA ALA A 45 -46.79 24.00 -27.72
C ALA A 45 -47.71 24.28 -26.51
N GLN A 46 -48.16 23.23 -25.79
CA GLN A 46 -49.06 23.33 -24.62
C GLN A 46 -48.60 22.51 -23.41
N THR A 47 -47.37 22.02 -23.35
CA THR A 47 -46.91 21.27 -22.16
C THR A 47 -46.47 22.16 -21.00
N PRO A 48 -46.71 21.72 -19.76
CA PRO A 48 -46.20 22.37 -18.57
C PRO A 48 -44.66 22.34 -18.53
N GLU A 49 -44.07 23.24 -17.74
CA GLU A 49 -42.64 23.24 -17.43
C GLU A 49 -42.20 21.86 -16.89
N CYS A 50 -40.96 21.46 -17.19
CA CYS A 50 -40.37 20.20 -16.74
C CYS A 50 -39.10 20.44 -15.91
N VAL A 51 -38.65 19.41 -15.20
CA VAL A 51 -37.39 19.44 -14.45
C VAL A 51 -36.30 18.76 -15.26
N VAL A 52 -35.19 19.45 -15.51
CA VAL A 52 -33.99 18.89 -16.14
C VAL A 52 -32.89 18.76 -15.10
N LYS A 53 -32.47 17.53 -14.82
CA LYS A 53 -31.36 17.23 -13.93
C LYS A 53 -30.13 16.85 -14.74
N GLN A 54 -29.12 17.70 -14.68
CA GLN A 54 -27.80 17.46 -15.26
C GLN A 54 -26.95 16.70 -14.25
N LEU A 55 -26.31 15.63 -14.70
CA LEU A 55 -25.40 14.79 -13.93
C LEU A 55 -24.02 14.91 -14.56
N LYS A 56 -23.09 15.54 -13.82
CA LYS A 56 -21.73 15.78 -14.31
C LYS A 56 -20.79 14.68 -13.83
N PRO A 57 -20.14 13.93 -14.73
CA PRO A 57 -19.08 13.00 -14.37
C PRO A 57 -17.96 13.71 -13.61
N ALA A 58 -17.38 13.06 -12.59
CA ALA A 58 -16.23 13.60 -11.85
C ALA A 58 -14.92 13.56 -12.65
N SER A 59 -14.88 12.78 -13.73
CA SER A 59 -13.74 12.63 -14.62
C SER A 59 -14.25 12.40 -16.05
N SER A 60 -13.48 12.88 -17.03
CA SER A 60 -13.68 12.63 -18.46
C SER A 60 -12.95 11.37 -18.95
N ASP A 61 -12.37 10.57 -18.05
CA ASP A 61 -11.72 9.31 -18.39
C ASP A 61 -12.70 8.33 -19.04
N VAL A 62 -12.22 7.59 -20.04
CA VAL A 62 -13.03 6.67 -20.85
C VAL A 62 -13.60 5.52 -20.01
N THR A 63 -12.84 5.03 -19.03
CA THR A 63 -13.29 3.94 -18.13
C THR A 63 -14.31 4.48 -17.14
N PHE A 64 -14.08 5.66 -16.59
CA PHE A 64 -15.02 6.37 -15.73
C PHE A 64 -16.36 6.64 -16.43
N LEU A 65 -16.33 7.16 -17.66
CA LEU A 65 -17.53 7.47 -18.45
C LEU A 65 -18.35 6.21 -18.77
N LYS A 66 -17.71 5.06 -19.01
CA LYS A 66 -18.41 3.78 -19.21
C LYS A 66 -19.20 3.35 -17.97
N VAL A 67 -18.61 3.48 -16.78
CA VAL A 67 -19.28 3.17 -15.51
C VAL A 67 -20.41 4.16 -15.24
N ALA A 68 -20.16 5.45 -15.44
CA ALA A 68 -21.17 6.50 -15.29
C ALA A 68 -22.38 6.28 -16.20
N ARG A 69 -22.16 5.93 -17.48
CA ARG A 69 -23.23 5.61 -18.44
C ARG A 69 -24.07 4.40 -17.99
N ARG A 70 -23.44 3.33 -17.51
CA ARG A 70 -24.16 2.15 -16.99
C ARG A 70 -25.05 2.50 -15.79
N LEU A 71 -24.54 3.31 -14.86
CA LEU A 71 -25.30 3.75 -13.69
C LEU A 71 -26.44 4.69 -14.07
N PHE A 72 -26.20 5.60 -15.03
CA PHE A 72 -27.23 6.46 -15.59
C PHE A 72 -28.38 5.67 -16.23
N GLU A 73 -28.09 4.67 -17.06
CA GLU A 73 -29.12 3.79 -17.65
C GLU A 73 -29.90 3.01 -16.57
N THR A 74 -29.22 2.62 -15.49
CA THR A 74 -29.88 1.95 -14.35
C THR A 74 -30.87 2.89 -13.66
N GLU A 75 -30.52 4.15 -13.46
CA GLU A 75 -31.41 5.18 -12.91
C GLU A 75 -32.61 5.44 -13.84
N VAL A 76 -32.36 5.59 -15.15
CA VAL A 76 -33.42 5.76 -16.16
C VAL A 76 -34.43 4.62 -16.09
N SER A 77 -33.96 3.37 -16.03
CA SER A 77 -34.83 2.19 -15.93
C SER A 77 -35.66 2.19 -14.64
N THR A 78 -35.07 2.65 -13.54
CA THR A 78 -35.71 2.72 -12.22
C THR A 78 -36.81 3.78 -12.22
N LEU A 79 -36.51 4.99 -12.68
CA LEU A 79 -37.48 6.09 -12.76
C LEU A 79 -38.63 5.78 -13.72
N ARG A 80 -38.38 5.13 -14.86
CA ARG A 80 -39.46 4.69 -15.77
C ARG A 80 -40.43 3.73 -15.08
N ARG A 81 -39.92 2.79 -14.28
CA ARG A 81 -40.75 1.84 -13.54
C ARG A 81 -41.56 2.54 -12.44
N LEU A 82 -40.92 3.42 -11.68
CA LEU A 82 -41.54 4.09 -10.53
C LEU A 82 -42.50 5.23 -10.92
N GLY A 83 -42.29 5.88 -12.07
CA GLY A 83 -43.15 6.97 -12.57
C GLY A 83 -44.58 6.54 -12.93
N THR A 84 -44.94 5.28 -12.75
CA THR A 84 -46.33 4.81 -12.79
C THR A 84 -47.14 5.26 -11.56
N HIS A 85 -46.47 5.61 -10.46
CA HIS A 85 -47.11 6.08 -9.24
C HIS A 85 -47.42 7.58 -9.31
N SER A 86 -48.65 7.98 -8.94
CA SER A 86 -49.14 9.37 -9.07
C SER A 86 -48.40 10.44 -8.25
N CYS A 87 -47.61 10.02 -7.25
CA CYS A 87 -46.85 10.88 -6.34
C CYS A 87 -45.33 10.73 -6.52
N ILE A 88 -44.89 10.15 -7.64
CA ILE A 88 -43.49 10.09 -8.08
C ILE A 88 -43.43 10.74 -9.48
N PRO A 89 -42.54 11.72 -9.73
CA PRO A 89 -42.45 12.37 -11.04
C PRO A 89 -42.22 11.39 -12.18
N LYS A 90 -42.97 11.54 -13.27
CA LYS A 90 -42.74 10.76 -14.49
C LYS A 90 -41.42 11.15 -15.15
N LEU A 91 -40.65 10.16 -15.60
CA LEU A 91 -39.55 10.42 -16.52
C LEU A 91 -40.11 10.70 -17.92
N LEU A 92 -39.87 11.91 -18.43
CA LEU A 92 -40.33 12.37 -19.73
C LEU A 92 -39.30 12.05 -20.83
N ASP A 93 -38.01 12.20 -20.52
CA ASP A 93 -36.91 11.97 -21.46
C ASP A 93 -35.59 11.73 -20.70
N SER A 94 -34.61 11.17 -21.39
CA SER A 94 -33.26 10.96 -20.89
C SER A 94 -32.29 10.99 -22.07
N PHE A 95 -31.19 11.71 -21.95
CA PHE A 95 -30.20 11.82 -23.03
C PHE A 95 -28.80 12.11 -22.52
N GLU A 96 -27.82 11.88 -23.39
CA GLU A 96 -26.41 12.23 -23.20
C GLU A 96 -26.05 13.31 -24.24
N GLU A 97 -25.43 14.40 -23.81
CA GLU A 97 -24.96 15.48 -24.68
C GLU A 97 -23.63 16.00 -24.14
N GLN A 98 -22.61 16.12 -24.99
CA GLN A 98 -21.27 16.59 -24.61
C GLN A 98 -20.65 15.80 -23.42
N GLN A 99 -20.85 14.48 -23.37
CA GLN A 99 -20.40 13.57 -22.28
C GLN A 99 -21.03 13.87 -20.91
N GLU A 100 -22.09 14.67 -20.85
CA GLU A 100 -22.90 14.89 -19.66
C GLU A 100 -24.24 14.19 -19.82
N PHE A 101 -24.82 13.77 -18.68
CA PHE A 101 -26.04 12.97 -18.68
C PHE A 101 -27.22 13.80 -18.14
N TYR A 102 -28.37 13.69 -18.79
CA TYR A 102 -29.54 14.53 -18.51
C TYR A 102 -30.79 13.68 -18.30
N LEU A 103 -31.49 13.91 -17.19
CA LEU A 103 -32.82 13.36 -16.90
C LEU A 103 -33.87 14.45 -16.99
N VAL A 104 -34.94 14.23 -17.75
CA VAL A 104 -36.07 15.15 -17.84
C VAL A 104 -37.29 14.52 -17.17
N GLN A 105 -37.83 15.20 -16.17
CA GLN A 105 -38.92 14.71 -15.34
C GLN A 105 -40.09 15.70 -15.30
N GLU A 106 -41.27 15.20 -14.96
CA GLU A 106 -42.45 16.01 -14.64
C GLU A 106 -42.13 16.99 -13.50
N LEU A 107 -42.53 18.26 -13.66
CA LEU A 107 -42.47 19.23 -12.57
C LEU A 107 -43.69 19.06 -11.67
N ILE A 108 -43.46 18.83 -10.37
CA ILE A 108 -44.52 18.86 -9.37
C ILE A 108 -44.70 20.30 -8.90
N ASP A 109 -45.81 20.93 -9.26
CA ASP A 109 -46.16 22.28 -8.78
C ASP A 109 -46.62 22.22 -7.31
N GLY A 110 -45.78 22.73 -6.40
CA GLY A 110 -45.93 22.56 -4.97
C GLY A 110 -44.92 23.32 -4.13
N GLU A 111 -45.08 23.25 -2.80
CA GLU A 111 -44.12 23.73 -1.81
C GLU A 111 -43.35 22.53 -1.23
N SER A 112 -42.03 22.65 -1.01
CA SER A 112 -41.27 21.58 -0.34
C SER A 112 -41.68 21.47 1.13
N LEU A 113 -41.67 20.27 1.70
CA LEU A 113 -41.95 20.09 3.13
C LEU A 113 -40.91 20.84 3.99
N GLY A 114 -39.68 20.96 3.50
CA GLY A 114 -38.65 21.78 4.14
C GLY A 114 -39.04 23.26 4.25
N ASP A 115 -39.58 23.85 3.18
CA ASP A 115 -40.11 25.22 3.19
C ASP A 115 -41.36 25.34 4.08
N GLU A 116 -42.25 24.34 4.03
CA GLU A 116 -43.44 24.27 4.88
C GLU A 116 -43.05 24.31 6.37
N ILE A 117 -42.07 23.49 6.80
CA ILE A 117 -41.56 23.46 8.18
C ILE A 117 -40.89 24.79 8.53
N ARG A 118 -40.05 25.36 7.65
CA ARG A 118 -39.41 26.67 7.88
C ARG A 118 -40.44 27.79 8.08
N ARG A 119 -41.53 27.76 7.31
CA ARG A 119 -42.60 28.77 7.37
C ARG A 119 -43.50 28.61 8.60
N THR A 120 -43.83 27.37 8.96
CA THR A 120 -44.76 27.06 10.06
C THR A 120 -44.06 26.90 11.41
N GLY A 121 -42.74 26.72 11.41
CA GLY A 121 -41.90 26.44 12.57
C GLY A 121 -41.94 24.97 12.98
N ARG A 122 -43.13 24.40 13.19
CA ARG A 122 -43.35 23.00 13.57
C ARG A 122 -44.69 22.50 13.04
N LEU A 123 -44.77 21.19 12.84
CA LEU A 123 -46.00 20.47 12.51
C LEU A 123 -46.65 19.93 13.79
N SER A 124 -47.97 19.93 13.83
CA SER A 124 -48.73 19.24 14.88
C SER A 124 -48.59 17.72 14.74
N GLU A 125 -48.85 17.01 15.84
CA GLU A 125 -48.88 15.55 15.86
C GLU A 125 -49.78 14.96 14.78
N ALA A 126 -50.99 15.50 14.60
CA ALA A 126 -51.92 15.06 13.55
C ALA A 126 -51.34 15.26 12.13
N GLN A 127 -50.66 16.38 11.89
CA GLN A 127 -50.01 16.63 10.60
C GLN A 127 -48.85 15.66 10.34
N VAL A 128 -48.10 15.28 11.38
CA VAL A 128 -46.99 14.34 11.28
C VAL A 128 -47.48 12.91 11.05
N ILE A 129 -48.59 12.51 11.69
CA ILE A 129 -49.24 11.21 11.41
C ILE A 129 -49.69 11.15 9.95
N THR A 130 -50.33 12.20 9.43
CA THR A 130 -50.73 12.29 8.01
C THR A 130 -49.51 12.21 7.09
N LEU A 131 -48.44 12.95 7.40
CA LEU A 131 -47.17 12.89 6.66
C LEU A 131 -46.59 11.48 6.63
N LEU A 132 -46.53 10.80 7.78
CA LEU A 132 -46.03 9.44 7.87
C LEU A 132 -46.86 8.51 6.99
N HIS A 133 -48.19 8.58 7.08
CA HIS A 133 -49.09 7.75 6.28
C HIS A 133 -48.90 7.97 4.77
N GLU A 134 -48.86 9.23 4.32
CA GLU A 134 -48.68 9.57 2.89
C GLU A 134 -47.33 9.06 2.36
N VAL A 135 -46.24 9.33 3.08
CA VAL A 135 -44.89 8.98 2.60
C VAL A 135 -44.62 7.48 2.72
N LEU A 136 -45.10 6.81 3.78
CA LEU A 136 -45.02 5.36 3.90
C LEU A 136 -45.78 4.67 2.77
N SER A 137 -46.95 5.18 2.37
CA SER A 137 -47.70 4.62 1.23
C SER A 137 -46.89 4.69 -0.07
N ILE A 138 -46.15 5.79 -0.29
CA ILE A 138 -45.24 5.92 -1.44
C ILE A 138 -44.05 4.96 -1.29
N LEU A 139 -43.42 4.89 -0.12
CA LEU A 139 -42.27 4.02 0.13
C LEU A 139 -42.62 2.54 0.00
N GLN A 140 -43.85 2.14 0.36
CA GLN A 140 -44.33 0.77 0.15
C GLN A 140 -44.22 0.38 -1.32
N PHE A 141 -44.78 1.20 -2.22
CA PHE A 141 -44.70 0.99 -3.66
C PHE A 141 -43.23 0.96 -4.16
N VAL A 142 -42.38 1.86 -3.66
CA VAL A 142 -40.95 1.91 -4.00
C VAL A 142 -40.23 0.62 -3.58
N HIS A 143 -40.48 0.16 -2.35
CA HIS A 143 -39.83 -1.01 -1.75
C HIS A 143 -40.33 -2.33 -2.37
N GLU A 144 -41.61 -2.44 -2.73
CA GLU A 144 -42.18 -3.57 -3.49
C GLU A 144 -41.51 -3.71 -4.87
N ASN A 145 -41.12 -2.60 -5.49
CA ASN A 145 -40.31 -2.57 -6.71
C ASN A 145 -38.81 -2.82 -6.46
N ARG A 146 -38.42 -3.16 -5.23
CA ARG A 146 -37.04 -3.41 -4.78
C ARG A 146 -36.10 -2.22 -4.97
N VAL A 147 -36.63 -1.00 -4.85
CA VAL A 147 -35.86 0.24 -4.91
C VAL A 147 -35.69 0.81 -3.50
N ILE A 148 -34.56 1.46 -3.24
CA ILE A 148 -34.29 2.23 -2.01
C ILE A 148 -34.11 3.69 -2.45
N HIS A 149 -34.79 4.63 -1.81
CA HIS A 149 -34.75 6.04 -2.19
C HIS A 149 -33.39 6.69 -1.89
N ARG A 150 -32.82 6.43 -0.71
CA ARG A 150 -31.46 6.85 -0.26
C ARG A 150 -31.25 8.35 -0.02
N ASP A 151 -32.18 9.24 -0.35
CA ASP A 151 -32.03 10.67 -0.01
C ASP A 151 -33.33 11.28 0.54
N LEU A 152 -34.05 10.52 1.36
CA LEU A 152 -35.31 11.00 1.91
C LEU A 152 -35.05 12.07 2.96
N LYS A 153 -35.64 13.25 2.77
CA LYS A 153 -35.53 14.43 3.64
C LYS A 153 -36.66 15.42 3.32
N PRO A 154 -36.93 16.43 4.18
CA PRO A 154 -37.99 17.39 3.92
C PRO A 154 -37.91 18.09 2.55
N ASP A 155 -36.72 18.43 2.07
CA ASP A 155 -36.57 19.14 0.79
C ASP A 155 -36.89 18.26 -0.44
N ASN A 156 -36.92 16.93 -0.29
CA ASN A 156 -37.24 15.97 -1.36
C ASN A 156 -38.70 15.48 -1.31
N LEU A 157 -39.54 16.13 -0.49
CA LEU A 157 -40.99 15.91 -0.43
C LEU A 157 -41.70 17.20 -0.83
N ILE A 158 -42.50 17.17 -1.90
CA ILE A 158 -43.23 18.33 -2.39
C ILE A 158 -44.73 18.15 -2.14
N ARG A 159 -45.34 19.09 -1.43
CA ARG A 159 -46.79 19.16 -1.27
C ARG A 159 -47.40 19.75 -2.54
N ARG A 160 -48.03 18.91 -3.36
CA ARG A 160 -48.63 19.29 -4.64
C ARG A 160 -49.83 20.22 -4.42
N LYS A 161 -49.86 21.36 -5.11
CA LYS A 161 -50.93 22.37 -4.95
C LYS A 161 -52.32 21.87 -5.36
N GLN A 162 -52.38 21.02 -6.37
CA GLN A 162 -53.64 20.58 -6.98
C GLN A 162 -54.53 19.79 -6.00
N ASP A 163 -53.93 18.93 -5.17
CA ASP A 163 -54.66 17.99 -4.30
C ASP A 163 -54.09 17.88 -2.87
N GLY A 164 -53.04 18.64 -2.55
CA GLY A 164 -52.45 18.71 -1.21
C GLY A 164 -51.59 17.51 -0.80
N LYS A 165 -51.40 16.53 -1.69
CA LYS A 165 -50.64 15.29 -1.40
C LYS A 165 -49.14 15.53 -1.44
N LEU A 166 -48.40 14.81 -0.60
CA LEU A 166 -46.94 14.74 -0.69
C LEU A 166 -46.50 13.87 -1.87
N CYS A 167 -45.58 14.40 -2.67
CA CYS A 167 -44.89 13.70 -3.75
C CYS A 167 -43.41 13.52 -3.38
N LEU A 168 -42.87 12.33 -3.62
CA LEU A 168 -41.47 12.00 -3.38
C LEU A 168 -40.67 12.23 -4.66
N ILE A 169 -39.65 13.08 -4.56
CA ILE A 169 -38.78 13.46 -5.68
C ILE A 169 -37.32 13.04 -5.42
N ASP A 170 -36.49 13.10 -6.45
CA ASP A 170 -35.03 12.94 -6.35
C ASP A 170 -34.55 11.58 -5.81
N PHE A 171 -34.86 10.51 -6.56
CA PHE A 171 -34.29 9.18 -6.33
C PHE A 171 -32.77 9.20 -6.47
N GLY A 172 -32.07 8.69 -5.45
CA GLY A 172 -30.66 8.96 -5.21
C GLY A 172 -29.66 7.96 -5.79
N ALA A 173 -29.99 7.13 -6.79
CA ALA A 173 -29.08 6.04 -7.20
C ALA A 173 -27.77 6.55 -7.82
N VAL A 174 -27.75 7.76 -8.40
CA VAL A 174 -26.55 8.37 -9.00
C VAL A 174 -25.50 8.82 -7.96
N LYS A 175 -25.84 8.90 -6.67
CA LYS A 175 -24.86 9.22 -5.60
C LYS A 175 -23.86 8.07 -5.33
N GLU A 176 -24.05 6.90 -5.95
CA GLU A 176 -23.18 5.70 -5.83
C GLU A 176 -21.81 5.84 -6.54
N ILE A 177 -21.66 6.84 -7.41
CA ILE A 177 -20.45 7.10 -8.22
C ILE A 177 -19.19 7.23 -7.34
N ARG A 178 -19.30 7.74 -6.10
CA ARG A 178 -18.14 7.91 -5.22
C ARG A 178 -17.81 6.65 -4.40
N THR A 179 -18.79 5.86 -3.98
CA THR A 179 -18.58 4.70 -3.10
C THR A 179 -17.98 3.50 -3.80
N GLN A 180 -18.25 3.31 -5.10
CA GLN A 180 -17.68 2.19 -5.86
C GLN A 180 -16.28 2.50 -6.41
N LEU A 181 -15.94 3.77 -6.66
CA LEU A 181 -14.67 4.17 -7.28
C LEU A 181 -13.61 4.69 -6.28
N VAL A 182 -13.99 5.13 -5.07
CA VAL A 182 -13.01 5.46 -4.00
C VAL A 182 -12.41 4.20 -3.35
N ASN A 183 -12.94 3.01 -3.66
CA ASN A 183 -12.33 1.75 -3.27
C ASN A 183 -11.21 1.29 -4.24
N SER A 184 -10.95 2.03 -5.33
CA SER A 184 -9.75 1.87 -6.15
C SER A 184 -8.80 3.06 -5.93
N GLU A 185 -7.81 2.85 -5.06
CA GLU A 185 -6.45 3.40 -5.09
C GLU A 185 -6.11 4.88 -4.83
N LEU A 186 -7.00 5.84 -4.51
CA LEU A 186 -6.52 7.17 -4.06
C LEU A 186 -7.33 7.84 -2.93
N SER A 187 -6.57 8.29 -1.91
CA SER A 187 -6.88 9.25 -0.83
C SER A 187 -7.85 8.83 0.29
N GLY A 188 -7.28 8.67 1.50
CA GLY A 188 -7.93 8.34 2.77
C GLY A 188 -8.77 9.46 3.42
N LEU A 189 -9.65 10.12 2.67
CA LEU A 189 -10.67 11.02 3.23
C LEU A 189 -12.07 10.61 2.74
N THR A 190 -12.69 9.68 3.46
CA THR A 190 -14.07 9.24 3.21
C THR A 190 -15.06 10.27 3.76
N VAL A 191 -15.18 11.45 3.13
CA VAL A 191 -16.21 12.44 3.52
C VAL A 191 -17.57 11.97 3.01
N GLY A 192 -18.18 10.94 3.62
CA GLY A 192 -19.44 10.32 3.19
C GLY A 192 -20.44 11.34 2.62
N VAL A 193 -20.85 11.18 1.35
CA VAL A 193 -21.90 12.01 0.76
C VAL A 193 -23.24 11.54 1.32
N GLY A 194 -23.67 12.17 2.42
CA GLY A 194 -25.02 12.04 2.96
C GLY A 194 -25.52 13.41 3.37
N THR A 195 -26.84 13.63 3.29
CA THR A 195 -27.44 14.81 3.93
C THR A 195 -27.27 14.62 5.45
N GLN A 196 -26.54 15.53 6.09
CA GLN A 196 -26.18 15.42 7.52
C GLN A 196 -27.44 15.23 8.38
N GLY A 197 -27.43 14.25 9.28
CA GLY A 197 -28.51 13.94 10.21
C GLY A 197 -29.65 13.04 9.68
N TYR A 198 -29.91 12.99 8.37
CA TYR A 198 -30.95 12.11 7.79
C TYR A 198 -30.41 10.78 7.26
N THR A 199 -29.10 10.73 7.00
CA THR A 199 -28.47 9.57 6.38
C THR A 199 -27.99 8.60 7.46
N PRO A 200 -28.49 7.35 7.51
CA PRO A 200 -28.07 6.39 8.53
C PRO A 200 -26.68 5.80 8.24
N SER A 201 -26.04 5.28 9.29
CA SER A 201 -24.64 4.83 9.25
C SER A 201 -24.38 3.69 8.26
N GLU A 202 -25.33 2.76 8.09
CA GLU A 202 -25.19 1.68 7.10
C GLU A 202 -25.20 2.19 5.67
N GLN A 203 -25.91 3.29 5.41
CA GLN A 203 -25.94 3.92 4.10
C GLN A 203 -24.67 4.73 3.83
N LEU A 204 -24.15 5.43 4.85
CA LEU A 204 -22.83 6.08 4.77
C LEU A 204 -21.71 5.07 4.51
N ALA A 205 -21.87 3.84 5.00
CA ALA A 205 -20.97 2.70 4.74
C ALA A 205 -21.19 2.02 3.37
N GLY A 206 -22.04 2.57 2.50
CA GLY A 206 -22.32 2.04 1.17
C GLY A 206 -23.21 0.79 1.13
N LYS A 207 -23.93 0.50 2.23
CA LYS A 207 -24.82 -0.68 2.37
C LYS A 207 -26.25 -0.28 2.71
N PRO A 208 -26.94 0.50 1.85
CA PRO A 208 -28.32 0.92 2.09
C PRO A 208 -29.27 -0.27 2.20
N ARG A 209 -30.31 -0.13 3.02
CA ARG A 209 -31.38 -1.11 3.22
C ARG A 209 -32.74 -0.43 3.08
N LEU A 210 -33.82 -1.21 2.96
CA LEU A 210 -35.18 -0.67 2.99
C LEU A 210 -35.46 0.10 4.30
N SER A 211 -34.93 -0.41 5.43
CA SER A 211 -35.00 0.27 6.73
C SER A 211 -34.14 1.55 6.84
N SER A 212 -33.31 1.85 5.83
CA SER A 212 -32.59 3.12 5.74
C SER A 212 -33.54 4.27 5.35
N ASP A 213 -34.49 4.03 4.43
CA ASP A 213 -35.51 5.03 4.09
C ASP A 213 -36.49 5.26 5.25
N ILE A 214 -36.80 4.20 6.01
CA ILE A 214 -37.65 4.31 7.21
C ILE A 214 -36.99 5.20 8.27
N PHE A 215 -35.69 5.05 8.50
CA PHE A 215 -34.93 5.92 9.40
C PHE A 215 -34.99 7.37 8.93
N ALA A 216 -34.72 7.62 7.65
CA ALA A 216 -34.73 8.96 7.09
C ALA A 216 -36.12 9.63 7.18
N LEU A 217 -37.19 8.85 7.04
CA LEU A 217 -38.56 9.32 7.24
C LEU A 217 -38.84 9.61 8.73
N GLY A 218 -38.37 8.76 9.64
CA GLY A 218 -38.46 9.02 11.08
C GLY A 218 -37.75 10.33 11.46
N MET A 219 -36.54 10.57 10.92
CA MET A 219 -35.81 11.82 11.10
C MET A 219 -36.55 13.04 10.53
N THR A 220 -37.21 12.87 9.37
CA THR A 220 -38.06 13.90 8.75
C THR A 220 -39.27 14.24 9.61
N ALA A 221 -39.93 13.23 10.19
CA ALA A 221 -41.06 13.41 11.09
C ALA A 221 -40.65 14.10 12.40
N ILE A 222 -39.52 13.70 13.01
CA ILE A 222 -38.97 14.34 14.21
C ILE A 222 -38.58 15.80 13.95
N HIS A 223 -37.98 16.10 12.79
CA HIS A 223 -37.71 17.48 12.38
C HIS A 223 -39.02 18.27 12.26
N GLY A 224 -40.05 17.70 11.62
CA GLY A 224 -41.37 18.33 11.54
C GLY A 224 -41.96 18.66 12.92
N LEU A 225 -41.90 17.73 13.88
CA LEU A 225 -42.42 17.91 15.24
C LEU A 225 -41.66 18.95 16.06
N THR A 226 -40.33 18.91 15.99
CA THR A 226 -39.45 19.73 16.85
C THR A 226 -39.14 21.10 16.24
N GLY A 227 -39.28 21.25 14.91
CA GLY A 227 -38.81 22.41 14.17
C GLY A 227 -37.28 22.53 14.12
N ARG A 228 -36.55 21.50 14.57
CA ARG A 228 -35.09 21.46 14.63
C ARG A 228 -34.54 20.40 13.68
N PRO A 229 -33.51 20.72 12.87
CA PRO A 229 -32.89 19.71 12.02
C PRO A 229 -32.22 18.63 12.89
N PRO A 230 -32.11 17.37 12.43
CA PRO A 230 -31.54 16.28 13.23
C PRO A 230 -30.10 16.52 13.73
N THR A 231 -29.33 17.36 13.03
CA THR A 231 -27.96 17.76 13.44
C THR A 231 -27.90 18.58 14.72
N ASP A 232 -29.01 19.23 15.09
CA ASP A 232 -29.09 20.12 16.25
C ASP A 232 -29.65 19.39 17.48
N LEU A 233 -29.99 18.10 17.33
CA LEU A 233 -30.57 17.27 18.39
C LEU A 233 -29.47 16.40 19.03
N PRO A 234 -29.44 16.29 20.37
CA PRO A 234 -28.43 15.50 21.07
C PRO A 234 -28.64 14.00 20.86
N GLU A 235 -27.54 13.23 20.94
CA GLU A 235 -27.56 11.77 20.90
C GLU A 235 -27.28 11.18 22.30
N ASP A 236 -27.83 10.01 22.58
CA ASP A 236 -27.48 9.23 23.76
C ASP A 236 -26.10 8.58 23.58
N MET A 237 -25.16 8.83 24.49
CA MET A 237 -23.77 8.35 24.37
C MET A 237 -23.63 6.82 24.47
N SER A 238 -24.65 6.11 24.95
CA SER A 238 -24.64 4.67 25.15
C SER A 238 -25.34 3.90 24.03
N SER A 239 -26.49 4.38 23.56
CA SER A 239 -27.25 3.74 22.48
C SER A 239 -27.03 4.38 21.11
N LEU A 240 -26.48 5.61 21.07
CA LEU A 240 -26.39 6.47 19.88
C LEU A 240 -27.77 6.82 19.28
N ASP A 241 -28.85 6.63 20.05
CA ASP A 241 -30.18 7.03 19.64
C ASP A 241 -30.38 8.54 19.84
N LEU A 242 -31.20 9.13 18.98
CA LEU A 242 -31.53 10.55 19.02
C LEU A 242 -32.41 10.87 20.24
N ARG A 243 -32.07 11.93 20.98
CA ARG A 243 -32.84 12.47 22.10
C ARG A 243 -33.59 13.72 21.65
N TRP A 244 -34.85 13.54 21.26
CA TRP A 244 -35.69 14.61 20.71
C TRP A 244 -36.92 14.90 21.58
N GLU A 245 -37.23 13.99 22.50
CA GLU A 245 -38.44 14.01 23.32
C GLU A 245 -38.46 15.17 24.33
N GLU A 246 -37.32 15.81 24.58
CA GLU A 246 -37.21 17.02 25.42
C GLU A 246 -37.71 18.30 24.72
N TYR A 247 -37.84 18.27 23.40
CA TYR A 247 -38.18 19.45 22.59
C TYR A 247 -39.65 19.48 22.16
N VAL A 248 -40.39 18.37 22.32
CA VAL A 248 -41.79 18.26 21.91
C VAL A 248 -42.52 17.22 22.77
N ASN A 249 -43.77 17.50 23.11
CA ASN A 249 -44.66 16.56 23.78
C ASN A 249 -45.63 15.97 22.76
N VAL A 250 -45.67 14.64 22.62
CA VAL A 250 -46.54 13.89 21.69
C VAL A 250 -47.17 12.70 22.41
N SER A 251 -48.15 12.04 21.82
CA SER A 251 -48.73 10.83 22.41
C SER A 251 -47.66 9.73 22.63
N PRO A 252 -47.79 8.92 23.70
CA PRO A 252 -46.85 7.83 23.98
C PRO A 252 -46.72 6.83 22.81
N GLY A 253 -47.82 6.56 22.11
CA GLY A 253 -47.84 5.68 20.95
C GLY A 253 -47.01 6.22 19.79
N LEU A 254 -47.17 7.50 19.43
CA LEU A 254 -46.38 8.13 18.37
C LEU A 254 -44.90 8.24 18.76
N GLN A 255 -44.63 8.58 20.02
CA GLN A 255 -43.26 8.62 20.55
C GLN A 255 -42.57 7.26 20.40
N TYR A 256 -43.24 6.18 20.78
CA TYR A 256 -42.72 4.82 20.66
C TYR A 256 -42.44 4.45 19.20
N LEU A 257 -43.39 4.74 18.30
CA LEU A 257 -43.26 4.48 16.87
C LEU A 257 -42.04 5.22 16.27
N LEU A 258 -41.93 6.52 16.50
CA LEU A 258 -40.83 7.34 15.97
C LEU A 258 -39.47 6.88 16.53
N LYS A 259 -39.41 6.58 17.84
CA LYS A 259 -38.21 6.05 18.48
C LYS A 259 -37.75 4.73 17.87
N LYS A 260 -38.69 3.85 17.50
CA LYS A 260 -38.38 2.60 16.80
C LYS A 260 -37.95 2.84 15.34
N MET A 261 -38.54 3.82 14.64
CA MET A 261 -38.11 4.18 13.28
C MET A 261 -36.66 4.69 13.22
N VAL A 262 -36.21 5.45 14.23
CA VAL A 262 -34.89 6.12 14.21
C VAL A 262 -33.79 5.45 15.04
N ARG A 263 -33.95 4.19 15.47
CA ARG A 263 -32.90 3.48 16.23
C ARG A 263 -31.55 3.52 15.50
N HIS A 264 -30.45 3.72 16.21
CA HIS A 264 -29.12 3.79 15.58
C HIS A 264 -28.81 2.53 14.78
N TYR A 265 -29.06 1.36 15.37
CA TYR A 265 -28.81 0.08 14.74
C TYR A 265 -29.98 -0.36 13.86
N PHE A 266 -29.74 -0.51 12.54
CA PHE A 266 -30.78 -0.83 11.54
C PHE A 266 -31.60 -2.09 11.83
N TYR A 267 -31.10 -3.06 12.60
CA TYR A 267 -31.80 -4.29 12.94
C TYR A 267 -32.81 -4.13 14.09
N GLN A 268 -32.76 -3.02 14.82
CA GLN A 268 -33.72 -2.66 15.87
C GLN A 268 -34.86 -1.79 15.34
N ARG A 269 -34.73 -1.29 14.10
CA ARG A 269 -35.79 -0.55 13.40
C ARG A 269 -36.84 -1.50 12.86
N TYR A 270 -37.95 -0.92 12.41
CA TYR A 270 -38.85 -1.61 11.48
C TYR A 270 -38.09 -2.10 10.25
N GLN A 271 -38.34 -3.36 9.86
CA GLN A 271 -37.65 -3.95 8.71
C GLN A 271 -38.43 -3.76 7.40
N SER A 272 -39.72 -3.43 7.50
CA SER A 272 -40.60 -3.17 6.36
C SER A 272 -41.50 -1.96 6.62
N VAL A 273 -41.90 -1.29 5.54
CA VAL A 273 -42.87 -0.18 5.58
C VAL A 273 -44.24 -0.66 6.08
N THR A 274 -44.62 -1.89 5.74
CA THR A 274 -45.88 -2.50 6.17
C THR A 274 -45.99 -2.61 7.69
N GLU A 275 -44.88 -2.95 8.38
CA GLU A 275 -44.86 -2.95 9.85
C GLU A 275 -45.08 -1.54 10.43
N VAL A 276 -44.50 -0.50 9.81
CA VAL A 276 -44.67 0.88 10.26
C VAL A 276 -46.12 1.33 10.05
N LEU A 277 -46.71 1.05 8.89
CA LEU A 277 -48.12 1.37 8.58
C LEU A 277 -49.08 0.66 9.53
N HIS A 278 -48.82 -0.61 9.85
CA HIS A 278 -49.59 -1.36 10.84
C HIS A 278 -49.56 -0.66 12.21
N ASP A 279 -48.36 -0.38 12.72
CA ASP A 279 -48.15 0.25 14.03
C ASP A 279 -48.70 1.70 14.07
N LEU A 280 -48.62 2.44 12.95
CA LEU A 280 -49.20 3.78 12.81
C LEU A 280 -50.74 3.76 12.87
N GLY A 281 -51.38 2.66 12.45
CA GLY A 281 -52.82 2.46 12.56
C GLY A 281 -53.30 2.06 13.97
N HIS A 282 -52.38 1.68 14.87
CA HIS A 282 -52.67 1.15 16.20
C HIS A 282 -51.88 1.90 17.30
N LEU A 283 -51.82 3.24 17.22
CA LEU A 283 -51.06 4.06 18.17
C LEU A 283 -51.54 3.91 19.62
N ASP A 284 -52.83 3.66 19.84
CA ASP A 284 -53.39 3.45 21.18
C ASP A 284 -52.84 2.17 21.83
N GLU A 285 -52.72 1.07 21.07
CA GLU A 285 -52.10 -0.18 21.54
C GLU A 285 -50.60 -0.02 21.82
N LEU A 286 -49.93 0.86 21.06
CA LEU A 286 -48.53 1.21 21.32
C LEU A 286 -48.39 2.07 22.57
N ALA A 287 -49.36 2.93 22.87
CA ALA A 287 -49.38 3.73 24.08
C ALA A 287 -49.53 2.84 25.32
N GLU A 288 -50.39 1.81 25.27
CA GLU A 288 -50.49 0.82 26.36
C GLU A 288 -49.20 0.01 26.57
N LYS A 289 -48.49 -0.31 25.48
CA LYS A 289 -47.14 -0.93 25.53
C LYS A 289 -46.07 0.02 26.08
N ALA A 290 -46.28 1.33 26.02
CA ALA A 290 -45.38 2.32 26.58
C ALA A 290 -45.62 2.56 28.08
N ASP A 291 -46.88 2.53 28.53
CA ASP A 291 -47.28 2.75 29.94
C ASP A 291 -47.08 1.52 30.83
N HIS A 292 -47.16 0.32 30.26
CA HIS A 292 -46.66 -0.88 30.90
C HIS A 292 -45.32 -1.24 30.27
N PRO A 293 -44.17 -0.98 30.94
CA PRO A 293 -42.94 -1.68 30.62
C PRO A 293 -43.13 -3.13 31.06
N THR A 294 -44.00 -3.85 30.35
CA THR A 294 -44.01 -5.30 30.35
C THR A 294 -42.59 -5.66 29.97
N MET A 295 -41.96 -6.48 30.80
CA MET A 295 -40.65 -7.10 30.60
C MET A 295 -40.64 -7.93 29.32
N ALA A 296 -40.71 -7.20 28.22
CA ALA A 296 -40.71 -7.55 26.82
C ALA A 296 -40.19 -6.32 26.04
N GLU A 297 -39.34 -5.50 26.68
CA GLU A 297 -37.98 -5.51 26.17
C GLU A 297 -37.64 -6.99 26.05
N THR A 298 -37.82 -7.50 24.82
CA THR A 298 -36.95 -8.53 24.31
C THR A 298 -35.57 -7.98 24.66
N PHE A 299 -35.08 -8.36 25.85
CA PHE A 299 -34.06 -9.37 25.90
C PHE A 299 -34.12 -10.02 24.51
N LEU A 300 -33.35 -9.44 23.55
CA LEU A 300 -32.36 -10.23 22.85
C LEU A 300 -32.11 -11.31 23.87
N PRO A 301 -32.40 -12.59 23.59
CA PRO A 301 -32.06 -13.61 24.56
C PRO A 301 -30.72 -13.11 25.08
N GLN A 302 -30.49 -13.19 26.37
CA GLN A 302 -29.10 -13.46 26.56
C GLN A 302 -28.85 -14.75 25.70
N ALA A 303 -28.58 -14.68 24.37
CA ALA A 303 -27.30 -14.18 23.94
C ALA A 303 -26.62 -13.65 25.21
N THR A 304 -26.23 -14.58 26.10
CA THR A 304 -25.00 -15.27 25.80
C THR A 304 -24.48 -14.65 24.50
N VAL A 305 -24.04 -13.36 24.59
CA VAL A 305 -22.67 -12.98 24.38
C VAL A 305 -22.04 -14.27 24.72
N TRP A 306 -21.94 -15.10 23.68
CA TRP A 306 -21.62 -16.48 23.86
C TRP A 306 -20.20 -16.21 24.23
N GLN A 307 -19.99 -16.09 25.54
CA GLN A 307 -18.73 -15.77 26.13
C GLN A 307 -18.11 -17.05 25.74
N PRO A 308 -17.29 -17.04 24.67
CA PRO A 308 -16.84 -18.29 24.13
C PRO A 308 -16.29 -18.96 25.35
N THR A 309 -16.81 -20.15 25.65
CA THR A 309 -16.27 -20.96 26.71
C THR A 309 -14.75 -20.85 26.56
N ARG A 310 -13.97 -20.72 27.63
CA ARG A 310 -12.52 -20.47 27.50
C ARG A 310 -11.90 -21.35 26.39
N LYS A 311 -12.40 -22.58 26.25
CA LYS A 311 -12.13 -23.53 25.16
C LYS A 311 -12.48 -23.05 23.75
N GLU A 312 -13.64 -22.45 23.52
CA GLU A 312 -14.09 -21.92 22.22
C GLU A 312 -13.39 -20.63 21.80
N SER A 313 -13.05 -19.75 22.76
CA SER A 313 -12.20 -18.58 22.50
C SER A 313 -10.80 -19.03 22.06
N ILE A 314 -10.26 -20.02 22.77
CA ILE A 314 -8.95 -20.62 22.44
C ILE A 314 -9.00 -21.27 21.06
N ARG A 315 -10.08 -21.97 20.70
CA ARG A 315 -10.27 -22.52 19.34
C ARG A 315 -10.26 -21.43 18.28
N ALA A 316 -10.97 -20.32 18.49
CA ALA A 316 -11.00 -19.21 17.53
C ALA A 316 -9.61 -18.56 17.35
N VAL A 317 -8.88 -18.35 18.46
CA VAL A 317 -7.49 -17.84 18.44
C VAL A 317 -6.56 -18.81 17.71
N ALA A 318 -6.67 -20.12 17.99
CA ALA A 318 -5.86 -21.14 17.36
C ALA A 318 -6.13 -21.25 15.85
N ILE A 319 -7.41 -21.21 15.43
CA ILE A 319 -7.79 -21.22 14.02
C ILE A 319 -7.30 -19.96 13.30
N ALA A 320 -7.50 -18.78 13.88
CA ALA A 320 -7.04 -17.52 13.29
C ALA A 320 -5.52 -17.49 13.13
N THR A 321 -4.79 -17.94 14.16
CA THR A 321 -3.34 -18.07 14.12
C THR A 321 -2.91 -19.06 13.04
N ALA A 322 -3.48 -20.27 13.01
CA ALA A 322 -3.11 -21.29 12.04
C ALA A 322 -3.39 -20.84 10.60
N LEU A 323 -4.55 -20.23 10.33
CA LEU A 323 -4.89 -19.72 8.99
C LEU A 323 -3.96 -18.59 8.57
N ALA A 324 -3.71 -17.62 9.45
CA ALA A 324 -2.83 -16.50 9.13
C ALA A 324 -1.38 -16.97 8.91
N SER A 325 -0.85 -17.82 9.80
CA SER A 325 0.50 -18.38 9.66
C SER A 325 0.64 -19.24 8.41
N SER A 326 -0.31 -20.14 8.12
CA SER A 326 -0.26 -20.97 6.91
C SER A 326 -0.31 -20.13 5.64
N LEU A 327 -1.16 -19.09 5.60
CA LEU A 327 -1.23 -18.19 4.45
C LEU A 327 0.09 -17.44 4.28
N VAL A 328 0.63 -16.85 5.35
CA VAL A 328 1.88 -16.09 5.28
C VAL A 328 3.06 -16.97 4.93
N LEU A 329 3.17 -18.17 5.49
CA LEU A 329 4.20 -19.13 5.13
C LEU A 329 4.10 -19.57 3.67
N GLY A 330 2.88 -19.77 3.16
CA GLY A 330 2.66 -20.05 1.74
C GLY A 330 3.09 -18.89 0.83
N VAL A 331 2.72 -17.66 1.18
CA VAL A 331 3.11 -16.44 0.44
C VAL A 331 4.63 -16.21 0.51
N ARG A 332 5.27 -16.49 1.67
CA ARG A 332 6.74 -16.48 1.84
C ARG A 332 7.39 -17.52 0.93
N GLN A 333 6.93 -18.77 0.94
CA GLN A 333 7.52 -19.84 0.13
C GLN A 333 7.46 -19.56 -1.39
N LEU A 334 6.46 -18.78 -1.83
CA LEU A 334 6.33 -18.33 -3.22
C LEU A 334 7.20 -17.12 -3.56
N GLY A 335 7.99 -16.60 -2.61
CA GLY A 335 8.86 -15.43 -2.81
C GLY A 335 8.11 -14.10 -2.93
N ILE A 336 6.79 -14.06 -2.72
CA ILE A 336 5.97 -12.84 -2.93
C ILE A 336 6.37 -11.71 -1.97
N LEU A 337 6.81 -12.04 -0.75
CA LEU A 337 7.28 -11.05 0.24
C LEU A 337 8.75 -10.66 0.06
N MET A 338 9.52 -11.41 -0.74
CA MET A 338 10.98 -11.22 -0.88
C MET A 338 11.35 -9.80 -1.34
N PRO A 339 10.68 -9.16 -2.34
CA PRO A 339 11.04 -7.79 -2.74
C PRO A 339 10.92 -6.77 -1.59
N LEU A 340 9.93 -6.94 -0.71
CA LEU A 340 9.75 -6.07 0.44
C LEU A 340 10.83 -6.32 1.50
N GLU A 341 11.20 -7.58 1.75
CA GLU A 341 12.29 -7.92 2.68
C GLU A 341 13.65 -7.40 2.19
N LEU A 342 13.93 -7.49 0.89
CA LEU A 342 15.15 -6.94 0.27
C LEU A 342 15.18 -5.41 0.34
N TRP A 343 14.04 -4.75 0.13
CA TRP A 343 13.94 -3.30 0.31
C TRP A 343 14.22 -2.87 1.76
N VAL A 344 13.71 -3.63 2.74
CA VAL A 344 14.02 -3.41 4.16
C VAL A 344 15.51 -3.61 4.43
N TYR A 345 16.09 -4.70 3.93
CA TYR A 345 17.53 -4.97 4.05
C TYR A 345 18.37 -3.82 3.50
N ASP A 346 18.08 -3.38 2.27
CA ASP A 346 18.79 -2.29 1.62
C ASP A 346 18.72 -1.00 2.43
N SER A 347 17.53 -0.71 2.96
CA SER A 347 17.32 0.46 3.82
C SER A 347 18.20 0.38 5.06
N LEU A 348 18.25 -0.78 5.72
CA LEU A 348 19.05 -0.98 6.92
C LEU A 348 20.56 -0.88 6.63
N VAL A 349 21.05 -1.48 5.54
CA VAL A 349 22.44 -1.32 5.08
C VAL A 349 22.76 0.16 4.80
N ALA A 350 21.85 0.87 4.14
CA ALA A 350 22.00 2.28 3.87
C ALA A 350 22.01 3.15 5.14
N TYR A 351 21.57 2.66 6.30
CA TYR A 351 21.68 3.36 7.59
C TYR A 351 22.78 2.80 8.51
N GLN A 352 23.56 1.79 8.07
CA GLN A 352 24.69 1.29 8.85
C GLN A 352 25.75 2.38 9.07
N ARG A 353 26.52 2.19 10.15
CA ARG A 353 27.63 3.07 10.48
C ARG A 353 28.73 2.94 9.43
N ASP A 354 29.19 4.09 8.92
CA ASP A 354 30.35 4.15 8.06
C ASP A 354 31.62 3.85 8.86
N LEU A 355 32.34 2.78 8.47
CA LEU A 355 33.61 2.38 9.09
C LEU A 355 34.81 3.18 8.55
N GLY A 356 34.59 4.02 7.53
CA GLY A 356 35.64 4.76 6.85
C GLY A 356 36.55 3.87 5.99
N PRO A 357 37.64 4.43 5.45
CA PRO A 357 38.50 3.72 4.52
C PRO A 357 39.24 2.55 5.20
N ASP A 358 39.43 1.45 4.47
CA ASP A 358 40.30 0.35 4.88
C ASP A 358 41.77 0.76 4.66
N PRO A 359 42.59 0.90 5.72
CA PRO A 359 43.97 1.38 5.59
C PRO A 359 44.92 0.36 4.94
N ARG A 360 44.49 -0.90 4.80
CA ARG A 360 45.30 -2.00 4.21
C ARG A 360 45.25 -2.03 2.69
N ILE A 361 44.35 -1.25 2.09
CA ILE A 361 44.06 -1.30 0.66
C ILE A 361 44.19 0.09 0.05
N LEU A 362 44.86 0.18 -1.08
CA LEU A 362 44.96 1.37 -1.94
C LEU A 362 44.29 1.08 -3.27
N LEU A 363 43.39 1.96 -3.71
CA LEU A 363 42.84 1.93 -5.07
C LEU A 363 43.63 2.88 -5.97
N VAL A 364 44.21 2.34 -7.04
CA VAL A 364 44.69 3.10 -8.19
C VAL A 364 43.58 3.13 -9.23
N GLY A 365 42.77 4.18 -9.18
CA GLY A 365 41.63 4.35 -10.06
C GLY A 365 42.05 4.90 -11.42
N ILE A 366 41.65 4.22 -12.50
CA ILE A 366 41.72 4.78 -13.85
C ILE A 366 40.53 5.70 -14.02
N THR A 367 40.79 7.00 -14.08
CA THR A 367 39.78 8.06 -14.19
C THR A 367 39.53 8.44 -15.64
N GLU A 368 38.45 9.19 -15.90
CA GLU A 368 38.21 9.76 -17.23
C GLU A 368 39.33 10.72 -17.66
N GLN A 369 39.92 11.43 -16.71
CA GLN A 369 41.03 12.32 -17.00
C GLN A 369 42.26 11.52 -17.48
N ASP A 370 42.53 10.36 -16.88
CA ASP A 370 43.62 9.47 -17.32
C ASP A 370 43.41 8.98 -18.75
N LEU A 371 42.18 8.55 -19.08
CA LEU A 371 41.80 8.07 -20.41
C LEU A 371 41.84 9.20 -21.47
N ASN A 372 41.32 10.37 -21.12
CA ASN A 372 41.33 11.55 -21.99
C ASN A 372 42.75 12.06 -22.26
N ASN A 373 43.62 12.05 -21.25
CA ASN A 373 45.03 12.42 -21.40
C ASN A 373 45.76 11.49 -22.39
N GLN A 374 45.36 10.21 -22.45
CA GLN A 374 45.91 9.23 -23.38
C GLN A 374 45.15 9.17 -24.72
N GLN A 375 44.02 9.87 -24.86
CA GLN A 375 43.10 9.82 -26.00
C GLN A 375 42.68 8.38 -26.36
N ARG A 376 42.38 7.56 -25.34
CA ARG A 376 42.04 6.13 -25.49
C ARG A 376 40.91 5.74 -24.55
N GLU A 377 40.17 4.69 -24.93
CA GLU A 377 39.09 4.11 -24.12
C GLU A 377 39.62 3.16 -23.01
N SER A 378 40.84 2.66 -23.15
CA SER A 378 41.56 1.88 -22.14
C SER A 378 43.03 2.33 -22.08
N PRO A 379 43.69 2.31 -20.89
CA PRO A 379 45.09 2.70 -20.80
C PRO A 379 46.00 1.77 -21.60
N SER A 380 47.10 2.30 -22.14
CA SER A 380 48.05 1.47 -22.89
C SER A 380 48.74 0.42 -22.00
N ASP A 381 49.15 -0.71 -22.62
CA ASP A 381 49.92 -1.75 -21.92
C ASP A 381 51.20 -1.17 -21.30
N GLN A 382 51.86 -0.22 -21.97
CA GLN A 382 53.02 0.50 -21.44
C GLN A 382 52.69 1.29 -20.17
N SER A 383 51.56 2.02 -20.16
CA SER A 383 51.17 2.81 -18.99
C SER A 383 50.87 1.93 -17.77
N ILE A 384 50.22 0.78 -17.99
CA ILE A 384 49.97 -0.19 -16.91
C ILE A 384 51.27 -0.83 -16.44
N ALA A 385 52.17 -1.22 -17.36
CA ALA A 385 53.48 -1.74 -17.00
C ALA A 385 54.30 -0.73 -16.17
N ASP A 386 54.35 0.52 -16.60
CA ASP A 386 55.07 1.59 -15.89
C ASP A 386 54.47 1.87 -14.50
N ALA A 387 53.14 1.80 -14.37
CA ALA A 387 52.45 1.93 -13.09
C ALA A 387 52.78 0.77 -12.15
N ILE A 388 52.67 -0.48 -12.64
CA ILE A 388 53.04 -1.68 -11.86
C ILE A 388 54.50 -1.59 -11.41
N ASP A 389 55.43 -1.29 -12.32
CA ASP A 389 56.86 -1.18 -12.01
C ASP A 389 57.15 -0.10 -10.96
N ARG A 390 56.40 1.01 -10.96
CA ARG A 390 56.51 2.06 -9.93
C ARG A 390 55.97 1.61 -8.59
N ILE A 391 54.80 0.97 -8.57
CA ILE A 391 54.19 0.44 -7.36
C ILE A 391 55.11 -0.63 -6.74
N GLN A 392 55.65 -1.53 -7.56
CA GLN A 392 56.56 -2.60 -7.11
C GLN A 392 57.83 -2.09 -6.39
N ARG A 393 58.34 -0.91 -6.75
CA ARG A 393 59.51 -0.31 -6.07
C ARG A 393 59.26 0.02 -4.60
N HIS A 394 58.00 0.12 -4.20
CA HIS A 394 57.59 0.39 -2.82
C HIS A 394 57.12 -0.87 -2.09
N HIS A 395 57.37 -2.06 -2.65
CA HIS A 395 57.16 -3.37 -2.02
C HIS A 395 55.72 -3.58 -1.49
N PRO A 396 54.70 -3.56 -2.38
CA PRO A 396 53.36 -3.98 -1.99
C PRO A 396 53.32 -5.49 -1.74
N THR A 397 52.44 -5.91 -0.83
CA THR A 397 52.20 -7.34 -0.57
C THR A 397 51.52 -8.01 -1.75
N THR A 398 50.51 -7.35 -2.31
CA THR A 398 49.66 -7.88 -3.37
C THR A 398 49.25 -6.75 -4.30
N ILE A 399 49.33 -6.97 -5.60
CA ILE A 399 48.80 -6.08 -6.64
C ILE A 399 47.65 -6.80 -7.34
N GLY A 400 46.42 -6.31 -7.15
CA GLY A 400 45.26 -6.78 -7.91
C GLY A 400 45.08 -5.95 -9.18
N LEU A 401 45.02 -6.59 -10.33
CA LEU A 401 44.80 -5.94 -11.63
C LEU A 401 43.40 -6.30 -12.17
N ASP A 402 42.43 -5.44 -11.89
CA ASP A 402 41.05 -5.56 -12.36
C ASP A 402 40.88 -4.90 -13.74
N LEU A 403 41.59 -5.46 -14.73
CA LEU A 403 41.54 -5.02 -16.12
C LEU A 403 41.62 -6.20 -17.07
N HIS A 404 40.72 -6.26 -18.04
CA HIS A 404 40.82 -7.24 -19.12
C HIS A 404 42.00 -6.90 -20.04
N ARG A 405 43.01 -7.79 -20.05
CA ARG A 405 44.27 -7.65 -20.82
C ARG A 405 44.61 -8.92 -21.62
N ASN A 406 43.57 -9.63 -22.06
CA ASN A 406 43.69 -10.80 -22.95
C ASN A 406 44.21 -10.43 -24.34
N ILE A 407 43.89 -9.22 -24.82
CA ILE A 407 44.35 -8.67 -26.10
C ILE A 407 45.26 -7.45 -25.81
N PRO A 408 46.34 -7.24 -26.57
CA PRO A 408 47.21 -6.07 -26.41
C PRO A 408 46.47 -4.75 -26.59
N GLN A 409 46.68 -3.80 -25.66
CA GLN A 409 46.08 -2.48 -25.70
C GLN A 409 47.15 -1.43 -26.00
N GLY A 410 47.38 -1.15 -27.29
CA GLY A 410 48.41 -0.19 -27.72
C GLY A 410 49.84 -0.74 -27.59
N GLU A 411 50.78 0.14 -27.24
CA GLU A 411 52.20 -0.20 -27.14
C GLU A 411 52.54 -0.74 -25.74
N GLY A 412 53.63 -1.51 -25.63
CA GLY A 412 54.17 -1.94 -24.33
C GLY A 412 53.84 -3.37 -23.89
N ARG A 413 53.27 -4.22 -24.77
CA ARG A 413 52.89 -5.61 -24.41
C ARG A 413 54.02 -6.41 -23.76
N ALA A 414 55.25 -6.30 -24.28
CA ALA A 414 56.41 -7.00 -23.72
C ALA A 414 56.86 -6.43 -22.36
N ALA A 415 56.60 -5.14 -22.08
CA ALA A 415 56.83 -4.57 -20.76
C ALA A 415 55.78 -5.10 -19.78
N LEU A 416 54.50 -5.05 -20.17
CA LEU A 416 53.41 -5.57 -19.36
C LEU A 416 53.58 -7.06 -19.03
N ALA A 417 53.94 -7.88 -20.03
CA ALA A 417 54.23 -9.31 -19.85
C ALA A 417 55.30 -9.57 -18.77
N ARG A 418 56.35 -8.73 -18.72
CA ARG A 418 57.40 -8.84 -17.70
C ARG A 418 56.89 -8.42 -16.33
N SER A 419 56.10 -7.34 -16.25
CA SER A 419 55.52 -6.90 -14.99
C SER A 419 54.54 -7.96 -14.46
N LEU A 420 53.65 -8.52 -15.29
CA LEU A 420 52.67 -9.56 -14.95
C LEU A 420 53.30 -10.87 -14.46
N ALA A 421 54.56 -11.15 -14.79
CA ALA A 421 55.26 -12.36 -14.34
C ALA A 421 55.67 -12.32 -12.85
N ALA A 422 55.43 -11.22 -12.13
CA ALA A 422 55.72 -11.11 -10.71
C ALA A 422 54.75 -11.93 -9.85
N ASP A 423 55.26 -12.59 -8.80
CA ASP A 423 54.48 -13.51 -7.96
C ASP A 423 53.35 -12.82 -7.17
N ASN A 424 53.50 -11.54 -6.87
CA ASN A 424 52.53 -10.74 -6.11
C ASN A 424 51.44 -10.07 -6.97
N ILE A 425 51.34 -10.40 -8.26
CA ILE A 425 50.29 -9.87 -9.14
C ILE A 425 49.17 -10.88 -9.29
N ILE A 426 47.94 -10.40 -9.17
CA ILE A 426 46.73 -11.18 -9.40
C ILE A 426 45.93 -10.48 -10.49
N GLY A 427 45.59 -11.21 -11.54
CA GLY A 427 44.77 -10.70 -12.64
C GLY A 427 43.38 -11.33 -12.68
N ILE A 428 42.59 -10.86 -13.63
CA ILE A 428 41.20 -11.26 -13.80
C ILE A 428 40.95 -12.12 -15.04
N THR A 429 39.91 -12.96 -14.95
CA THR A 429 39.21 -13.57 -16.08
C THR A 429 37.71 -13.30 -15.93
N LYS A 430 36.94 -13.35 -17.02
CA LYS A 430 35.48 -13.30 -16.97
C LYS A 430 34.93 -14.64 -17.43
N LEU A 431 34.15 -15.30 -16.58
CA LEU A 431 33.53 -16.58 -16.91
C LEU A 431 32.35 -16.39 -17.85
N GLY A 432 31.52 -15.36 -17.61
CA GLY A 432 30.30 -15.09 -18.36
C GLY A 432 29.14 -15.99 -17.96
N ASP A 433 27.91 -15.47 -18.05
CA ASP A 433 26.67 -16.23 -17.85
C ASP A 433 26.26 -16.99 -19.13
N PHE A 434 25.08 -17.64 -19.16
CA PHE A 434 24.52 -18.31 -20.35
C PHE A 434 24.43 -17.41 -21.61
N GLU A 435 24.41 -16.09 -21.47
CA GLU A 435 24.43 -15.11 -22.57
C GLU A 435 25.75 -14.32 -22.69
N GLY A 436 26.66 -14.45 -21.73
CA GLY A 436 27.89 -13.65 -21.64
C GLY A 436 29.08 -14.28 -22.36
N GLU A 437 29.89 -13.47 -23.03
CA GLU A 437 31.11 -13.93 -23.69
C GLU A 437 32.25 -14.09 -22.67
N ARG A 438 32.82 -15.30 -22.56
CA ARG A 438 33.97 -15.60 -21.70
C ARG A 438 35.19 -14.81 -22.13
N ILE A 439 35.84 -14.12 -21.19
CA ILE A 439 37.08 -13.39 -21.44
C ILE A 439 38.23 -14.13 -20.73
N PRO A 440 39.13 -14.80 -21.48
CA PRO A 440 40.25 -15.53 -20.88
C PRO A 440 41.22 -14.58 -20.17
N PRO A 441 42.02 -15.07 -19.21
CA PRO A 441 43.05 -14.25 -18.60
C PRO A 441 44.18 -13.92 -19.60
N PRO A 442 45.00 -12.89 -19.30
CA PRO A 442 46.27 -12.69 -19.97
C PRO A 442 47.13 -13.98 -19.96
N PRO A 443 47.65 -14.43 -21.11
CA PRO A 443 48.42 -15.69 -21.21
C PRO A 443 49.73 -15.68 -20.42
N GLU A 444 50.19 -14.50 -19.98
CA GLU A 444 51.42 -14.34 -19.20
C GLU A 444 51.25 -14.60 -17.70
N LEU A 445 50.02 -14.64 -17.19
CA LEU A 445 49.74 -14.91 -15.78
C LEU A 445 49.74 -16.42 -15.49
N ASN A 446 50.26 -16.80 -14.33
CA ASN A 446 50.10 -18.16 -13.81
C ASN A 446 48.60 -18.40 -13.52
N PRO A 447 48.01 -19.57 -13.88
CA PRO A 447 46.64 -19.90 -13.51
C PRO A 447 46.30 -19.72 -12.01
N ALA A 448 47.26 -19.92 -11.10
CA ALA A 448 47.08 -19.66 -9.66
C ALA A 448 46.97 -18.16 -9.28
N GLN A 449 47.32 -17.25 -10.19
CA GLN A 449 47.24 -15.79 -10.03
C GLN A 449 46.04 -15.20 -10.78
N VAL A 450 45.09 -16.04 -11.22
CA VAL A 450 43.92 -15.60 -11.97
C VAL A 450 42.66 -15.87 -11.15
N GLY A 451 41.91 -14.82 -10.87
CA GLY A 451 40.57 -14.93 -10.28
C GLY A 451 39.49 -14.43 -11.22
N PHE A 452 38.28 -14.97 -11.12
CA PHE A 452 37.17 -14.46 -11.93
C PHE A 452 36.59 -13.16 -11.34
N ASN A 453 36.15 -12.24 -12.18
CA ASN A 453 35.58 -10.94 -11.76
C ASN A 453 34.05 -10.86 -11.89
N ASP A 454 33.38 -11.95 -12.19
CA ASP A 454 31.91 -12.01 -12.25
C ASP A 454 31.28 -11.71 -10.87
N ILE A 455 30.25 -10.86 -10.88
CA ILE A 455 29.54 -10.41 -9.67
C ILE A 455 28.08 -10.90 -9.75
N PRO A 456 27.58 -11.63 -8.74
CA PRO A 456 26.21 -12.12 -8.75
C PRO A 456 25.20 -10.97 -8.56
N LEU A 457 24.32 -10.79 -9.55
CA LEU A 457 23.22 -9.82 -9.51
C LEU A 457 21.94 -10.49 -9.01
N ASP A 458 21.20 -9.78 -8.16
CA ASP A 458 19.85 -10.19 -7.79
C ASP A 458 18.84 -9.81 -8.88
N GLY A 459 17.61 -10.34 -8.81
CA GLY A 459 16.56 -10.07 -9.82
C GLY A 459 16.09 -8.61 -9.93
N ASP A 460 16.63 -7.72 -9.10
CA ASP A 460 16.43 -6.26 -9.16
C ASP A 460 17.72 -5.50 -9.53
N ASP A 461 18.68 -6.18 -10.17
CA ASP A 461 19.96 -5.65 -10.67
C ASP A 461 20.89 -5.06 -9.60
N LYS A 462 20.66 -5.39 -8.33
CA LYS A 462 21.50 -4.96 -7.21
C LYS A 462 22.43 -6.07 -6.72
N ILE A 463 23.59 -5.65 -6.24
CA ILE A 463 24.59 -6.54 -5.64
C ILE A 463 24.36 -6.61 -4.13
N ARG A 464 24.15 -7.82 -3.63
CA ARG A 464 24.07 -8.13 -2.19
C ARG A 464 24.83 -9.38 -1.78
N ARG A 465 25.40 -10.08 -2.77
CA ARG A 465 26.03 -11.39 -2.62
C ARG A 465 27.47 -11.33 -3.09
N ASN A 466 28.30 -12.16 -2.49
CA ASN A 466 29.71 -12.31 -2.81
C ASN A 466 29.94 -13.77 -3.23
N LEU A 467 30.40 -13.98 -4.47
CA LEU A 467 30.68 -15.30 -5.04
C LEU A 467 32.16 -15.64 -4.86
N PHE A 468 32.45 -16.78 -4.25
CA PHE A 468 33.81 -17.22 -3.92
C PHE A 468 34.34 -18.21 -4.96
N PHE A 469 33.51 -19.21 -5.27
CA PHE A 469 33.85 -20.29 -6.18
C PHE A 469 32.75 -20.49 -7.20
N ALA A 470 33.13 -20.66 -8.45
CA ALA A 470 32.23 -21.00 -9.55
C ALA A 470 32.74 -22.25 -10.27
N SER A 471 31.82 -23.13 -10.66
CA SER A 471 32.11 -24.31 -11.48
C SER A 471 31.36 -24.17 -12.79
N LEU A 472 32.06 -24.30 -13.93
CA LEU A 472 31.43 -24.35 -15.25
C LEU A 472 31.00 -25.79 -15.54
N GLU A 473 29.70 -26.03 -15.74
CA GLU A 473 29.15 -27.38 -16.00
C GLU A 473 29.77 -28.06 -17.25
N ASN A 474 30.39 -27.29 -18.16
CA ASN A 474 30.89 -27.76 -19.45
C ASN A 474 32.41 -28.01 -19.51
N GLU A 475 33.19 -27.69 -18.46
CA GLU A 475 34.64 -27.89 -18.44
C GLU A 475 35.09 -28.54 -17.11
N THR A 476 35.52 -29.81 -17.18
CA THR A 476 36.42 -30.52 -16.25
C THR A 476 36.30 -30.26 -14.73
N GLY A 477 35.15 -29.91 -14.18
CA GLY A 477 34.96 -29.76 -12.73
C GLY A 477 36.01 -28.86 -12.04
N GLU A 478 36.61 -27.92 -12.79
CA GLU A 478 37.59 -26.98 -12.24
C GLU A 478 36.83 -25.87 -11.52
N ASN A 479 37.13 -25.70 -10.23
CA ASN A 479 36.58 -24.62 -9.42
C ASN A 479 37.43 -23.37 -9.66
N TYR A 480 36.83 -22.34 -10.25
CA TYR A 480 37.43 -21.02 -10.36
C TYR A 480 37.27 -20.29 -9.03
N THR A 481 38.29 -19.52 -8.63
CA THR A 481 38.26 -18.68 -7.42
C THR A 481 38.01 -17.24 -7.79
N SER A 482 37.21 -16.51 -7.01
CA SER A 482 36.92 -15.10 -7.31
C SER A 482 38.13 -14.22 -7.08
N PHE A 483 38.23 -13.17 -7.89
CA PHE A 483 39.33 -12.20 -7.84
C PHE A 483 39.50 -11.58 -6.45
N GLY A 484 38.40 -11.12 -5.85
CA GLY A 484 38.42 -10.52 -4.50
C GLY A 484 38.89 -11.51 -3.42
N LEU A 485 38.46 -12.77 -3.49
CA LEU A 485 38.92 -13.80 -2.55
C LEU A 485 40.41 -14.09 -2.74
N LEU A 486 40.86 -14.26 -3.99
CA LEU A 486 42.26 -14.57 -4.28
C LEU A 486 43.21 -13.45 -3.83
N VAL A 487 42.82 -12.19 -4.04
CA VAL A 487 43.57 -11.01 -3.55
C VAL A 487 43.68 -11.01 -2.03
N ALA A 488 42.57 -11.27 -1.33
CA ALA A 488 42.57 -11.35 0.13
C ALA A 488 43.41 -12.51 0.66
N LEU A 489 43.28 -13.72 0.08
CA LEU A 489 44.06 -14.89 0.48
C LEU A 489 45.56 -14.69 0.28
N HIS A 490 45.96 -14.12 -0.86
CA HIS A 490 47.38 -13.83 -1.12
C HIS A 490 47.95 -12.84 -0.11
N TYR A 491 47.20 -11.79 0.25
CA TYR A 491 47.62 -10.85 1.28
C TYR A 491 47.72 -11.50 2.66
N LEU A 492 46.67 -12.21 3.08
CA LEU A 492 46.57 -12.83 4.39
C LEU A 492 47.64 -13.91 4.60
N TYR A 493 47.95 -14.68 3.55
CA TYR A 493 49.03 -15.67 3.59
C TYR A 493 50.40 -15.01 3.71
N ASN A 494 50.73 -14.04 2.85
CA ASN A 494 52.08 -13.48 2.80
C ASN A 494 52.40 -12.54 3.97
N GLN A 495 51.42 -11.81 4.50
CA GLN A 495 51.64 -10.89 5.64
C GLN A 495 51.39 -11.55 7.00
N HIS A 496 50.45 -12.50 7.09
CA HIS A 496 50.00 -13.04 8.37
C HIS A 496 50.08 -14.58 8.47
N GLY A 497 50.39 -15.29 7.40
CA GLY A 497 50.48 -16.76 7.38
C GLY A 497 49.14 -17.48 7.46
N PHE A 498 48.01 -16.79 7.24
CA PHE A 498 46.70 -17.44 7.23
C PHE A 498 46.49 -18.24 5.95
N VAL A 499 45.95 -19.44 6.10
CA VAL A 499 45.64 -20.36 4.99
C VAL A 499 44.14 -20.59 4.95
N SER A 500 43.61 -20.73 3.73
CA SER A 500 42.23 -21.22 3.53
C SER A 500 42.17 -22.73 3.62
N ALA A 501 41.22 -23.26 4.38
CA ALA A 501 40.97 -24.69 4.48
C ALA A 501 39.46 -24.98 4.47
N GLU A 502 39.09 -26.24 4.29
CA GLU A 502 37.76 -26.70 4.66
C GLU A 502 37.70 -26.88 6.18
N SER A 503 36.58 -26.49 6.79
CA SER A 503 36.35 -26.58 8.23
C SER A 503 36.39 -28.03 8.70
N GLU A 504 37.16 -28.29 9.75
CA GLU A 504 37.22 -29.60 10.41
C GLU A 504 35.91 -29.95 11.13
N VAL A 505 35.08 -28.95 11.45
CA VAL A 505 33.86 -29.08 12.26
C VAL A 505 32.59 -29.06 11.39
N GLU A 506 32.56 -28.23 10.36
CA GLU A 506 31.38 -28.02 9.51
C GLU A 506 31.70 -28.42 8.05
N PRO A 507 31.21 -29.56 7.54
CA PRO A 507 31.51 -29.98 6.17
C PRO A 507 31.00 -28.96 5.15
N ASN A 508 31.76 -28.75 4.07
CA ASN A 508 31.49 -27.73 3.02
C ASN A 508 31.52 -26.27 3.50
N VAL A 509 32.13 -25.97 4.65
CA VAL A 509 32.38 -24.59 5.09
C VAL A 509 33.85 -24.26 4.93
N MET A 510 34.16 -23.20 4.20
CA MET A 510 35.51 -22.66 4.08
C MET A 510 35.88 -21.87 5.35
N THR A 511 37.09 -22.08 5.85
CA THR A 511 37.72 -21.24 6.88
C THR A 511 38.92 -20.50 6.33
N ILE A 512 39.20 -19.32 6.89
CA ILE A 512 40.48 -18.63 6.70
C ILE A 512 41.06 -18.40 8.08
N GLY A 513 42.15 -19.10 8.41
CA GLY A 513 42.55 -19.29 9.80
C GLY A 513 41.43 -20.01 10.57
N ASP A 514 40.99 -19.43 11.68
CA ASP A 514 39.93 -19.98 12.54
C ASP A 514 38.53 -19.43 12.21
N VAL A 515 38.40 -18.54 11.22
CA VAL A 515 37.14 -17.85 10.91
C VAL A 515 36.33 -18.61 9.86
N PRO A 516 35.09 -19.07 10.18
CA PRO A 516 34.24 -19.79 9.23
C PRO A 516 33.40 -18.85 8.35
N PHE A 517 33.46 -19.05 7.04
CA PHE A 517 32.68 -18.30 6.04
C PHE A 517 31.51 -19.15 5.53
N ARG A 518 30.40 -19.19 6.25
CA ARG A 518 29.28 -20.10 5.91
C ARG A 518 28.57 -19.71 4.61
N PRO A 519 28.33 -20.64 3.67
CA PRO A 519 27.64 -20.34 2.43
C PRO A 519 26.15 -20.07 2.66
N MET A 520 25.55 -19.27 1.78
CA MET A 520 24.11 -19.07 1.73
C MET A 520 23.44 -20.36 1.26
N ASN A 521 22.37 -20.74 1.97
CA ASN A 521 21.40 -21.74 1.52
C ASN A 521 20.35 -21.07 0.61
N ASN A 522 19.42 -21.87 0.06
CA ASN A 522 18.32 -21.37 -0.78
C ASN A 522 17.40 -20.35 -0.07
N THR A 523 17.49 -20.26 1.26
CA THR A 523 16.67 -19.43 2.16
C THR A 523 17.56 -18.72 3.19
N PHE A 524 18.00 -17.51 2.88
CA PHE A 524 18.83 -16.70 3.79
C PHE A 524 18.13 -15.39 4.13
N GLY A 525 17.69 -15.24 5.38
CA GLY A 525 16.96 -14.06 5.84
C GLY A 525 15.70 -13.81 4.98
N GLY A 526 15.70 -12.70 4.23
CA GLY A 526 14.58 -12.34 3.34
C GLY A 526 14.53 -13.12 2.02
N TYR A 527 15.61 -13.81 1.63
CA TYR A 527 15.65 -14.53 0.35
C TYR A 527 14.78 -15.78 0.36
N GLN A 528 14.15 -16.02 -0.78
CA GLN A 528 13.43 -17.24 -1.10
C GLN A 528 13.87 -17.67 -2.49
N SER A 529 14.45 -18.88 -2.61
CA SER A 529 15.05 -19.40 -3.85
C SER A 529 16.19 -18.54 -4.40
N VAL A 530 17.27 -18.41 -3.63
CA VAL A 530 18.55 -17.87 -4.15
C VAL A 530 19.07 -18.78 -5.27
N ASP A 531 19.64 -18.18 -6.32
CA ASP A 531 20.49 -18.92 -7.24
C ASP A 531 21.73 -19.40 -6.48
N ALA A 532 21.71 -20.67 -6.07
CA ALA A 532 22.74 -21.31 -5.26
C ALA A 532 23.89 -21.88 -6.12
N ALA A 533 24.07 -21.40 -7.36
CA ALA A 533 25.22 -21.76 -8.17
C ALA A 533 26.52 -21.26 -7.51
N GLY A 534 27.41 -22.18 -7.16
CA GLY A 534 28.70 -21.85 -6.55
C GLY A 534 28.62 -21.50 -5.05
N TYR A 535 29.76 -21.07 -4.51
CA TYR A 535 29.90 -20.76 -3.09
C TYR A 535 29.65 -19.27 -2.86
N GLN A 536 28.49 -18.92 -2.30
CA GLN A 536 28.09 -17.52 -2.13
C GLN A 536 27.87 -17.17 -0.65
N ILE A 537 28.22 -15.95 -0.26
CA ILE A 537 27.89 -15.40 1.07
C ILE A 537 27.28 -13.99 0.94
N PRO A 538 26.62 -13.45 1.97
CA PRO A 538 26.16 -12.07 1.95
C PRO A 538 27.36 -11.11 1.88
N LEU A 539 27.24 -10.11 1.01
CA LEU A 539 28.25 -9.06 0.86
C LEU A 539 28.09 -8.03 1.99
N THR A 540 29.21 -7.71 2.63
CA THR A 540 29.27 -6.68 3.67
C THR A 540 29.80 -5.37 3.11
N PHE A 541 29.01 -4.32 3.24
CA PHE A 541 29.38 -2.98 2.79
C PHE A 541 30.03 -2.18 3.91
N ARG A 542 31.25 -1.69 3.68
CA ARG A 542 32.07 -0.98 4.67
C ARG A 542 31.75 0.52 4.77
N SER A 543 31.66 1.17 3.61
CA SER A 543 31.46 2.61 3.45
C SER A 543 30.69 2.88 2.16
N PRO A 544 29.76 3.85 2.13
CA PRO A 544 29.01 4.19 0.91
C PRO A 544 29.84 4.93 -0.14
N THR A 545 30.87 5.69 0.28
CA THR A 545 31.60 6.59 -0.63
C THR A 545 33.11 6.52 -0.49
N ASN A 546 33.64 6.14 0.67
CA ASN A 546 35.07 6.19 0.96
C ASN A 546 35.60 4.86 1.52
N ILE A 547 35.53 3.82 0.68
CA ILE A 547 35.87 2.43 1.05
C ILE A 547 37.37 2.28 1.32
N VAL A 548 38.19 2.96 0.53
CA VAL A 548 39.66 2.92 0.59
C VAL A 548 40.23 4.28 0.19
N GLN A 549 41.51 4.50 0.48
CA GLN A 549 42.22 5.62 -0.09
C GLN A 549 42.38 5.43 -1.59
N ARG A 550 42.13 6.49 -2.37
CA ARG A 550 42.15 6.46 -3.83
C ARG A 550 43.21 7.41 -4.38
N VAL A 551 43.93 6.97 -5.41
CA VAL A 551 44.86 7.77 -6.22
C VAL A 551 44.59 7.50 -7.70
N SER A 552 44.90 8.45 -8.58
CA SER A 552 44.72 8.25 -10.02
C SER A 552 45.89 7.47 -10.64
N LEU A 553 45.67 6.88 -11.83
CA LEU A 553 46.76 6.29 -12.61
C LEU A 553 47.84 7.34 -12.92
N THR A 554 47.45 8.57 -13.26
CA THR A 554 48.39 9.67 -13.49
C THR A 554 49.22 10.00 -12.25
N ASP A 555 48.66 9.96 -11.04
CA ASP A 555 49.42 10.22 -9.81
C ASP A 555 50.54 9.19 -9.61
N VAL A 556 50.25 7.91 -9.89
CA VAL A 556 51.24 6.84 -9.84
C VAL A 556 52.32 7.06 -10.90
N LEU A 557 51.93 7.36 -12.15
CA LEU A 557 52.87 7.58 -13.26
C LEU A 557 53.75 8.82 -13.07
N THR A 558 53.25 9.85 -12.39
CA THR A 558 54.02 11.05 -12.06
C THR A 558 54.89 10.89 -10.80
N GLY A 559 54.62 9.87 -9.99
CA GLY A 559 55.31 9.63 -8.71
C GLY A 559 54.84 10.53 -7.58
N SER A 560 53.59 10.99 -7.63
CA SER A 560 52.97 11.90 -6.65
C SER A 560 52.30 11.17 -5.48
N VAL A 561 52.39 9.83 -5.44
CA VAL A 561 51.77 8.98 -4.41
C VAL A 561 52.72 8.77 -3.24
N ASP A 562 52.20 8.91 -2.03
CA ASP A 562 52.94 8.64 -0.80
C ASP A 562 53.31 7.13 -0.70
N PRO A 563 54.60 6.78 -0.58
CA PRO A 563 55.05 5.39 -0.44
C PRO A 563 54.38 4.61 0.69
N GLU A 564 53.99 5.27 1.80
CA GLU A 564 53.31 4.62 2.94
C GLU A 564 51.95 4.03 2.56
N LEU A 565 51.36 4.48 1.44
CA LEU A 565 50.10 3.94 0.92
C LEU A 565 50.28 2.63 0.14
N ILE A 566 51.51 2.28 -0.23
CA ILE A 566 51.84 1.13 -1.08
C ILE A 566 52.54 0.03 -0.27
N THR A 567 53.48 0.42 0.60
CA THR A 567 54.32 -0.54 1.33
C THR A 567 53.51 -1.45 2.22
N ASP A 568 53.75 -2.77 2.10
CA ASP A 568 53.08 -3.85 2.84
C ASP A 568 51.55 -3.90 2.67
N LYS A 569 50.99 -3.23 1.65
CA LYS A 569 49.55 -3.11 1.42
C LYS A 569 49.08 -3.87 0.19
N ILE A 570 47.77 -3.98 0.06
CA ILE A 570 47.10 -4.39 -1.17
C ILE A 570 46.96 -3.15 -2.05
N VAL A 571 47.45 -3.21 -3.29
CA VAL A 571 47.22 -2.17 -4.30
C VAL A 571 46.34 -2.74 -5.39
N LEU A 572 45.13 -2.20 -5.53
CA LEU A 572 44.19 -2.65 -6.55
C LEU A 572 44.09 -1.61 -7.66
N ILE A 573 44.32 -2.02 -8.90
CA ILE A 573 44.32 -1.18 -10.09
C ILE A 573 43.09 -1.55 -10.92
N GLY A 574 42.22 -0.58 -11.21
CA GLY A 574 41.00 -0.86 -11.99
C GLY A 574 40.28 0.39 -12.46
N ASN A 575 39.23 0.19 -13.25
CA ASN A 575 38.51 1.29 -13.89
C ASN A 575 37.50 1.96 -12.95
N THR A 576 37.56 3.28 -12.84
CA THR A 576 36.63 4.09 -12.02
C THR A 576 35.89 5.15 -12.82
N ALA A 577 36.19 5.28 -14.12
CA ALA A 577 35.59 6.25 -15.03
C ALA A 577 34.05 6.15 -15.06
N TYR A 578 33.37 7.29 -15.17
CA TYR A 578 31.91 7.34 -15.15
C TYR A 578 31.29 6.73 -16.42
N ILE A 579 31.93 6.91 -17.58
CA ILE A 579 31.51 6.31 -18.87
C ILE A 579 31.74 4.78 -18.93
N SER A 580 32.36 4.16 -17.92
CA SER A 580 32.55 2.71 -17.90
C SER A 580 31.23 1.95 -17.85
N THR A 581 31.13 0.86 -18.63
CA THR A 581 29.99 -0.08 -18.59
C THR A 581 29.96 -0.94 -17.32
N ASP A 582 30.98 -0.83 -16.46
CA ASP A 582 31.16 -1.66 -15.27
C ASP A 582 30.63 -0.97 -14.00
N LYS A 583 29.36 -0.54 -14.05
CA LYS A 583 28.66 0.16 -12.97
C LYS A 583 27.47 -0.66 -12.48
N PHE A 584 27.33 -0.78 -11.17
CA PHE A 584 26.34 -1.64 -10.54
C PHE A 584 25.53 -0.91 -9.48
N PHE A 585 24.29 -1.35 -9.29
CA PHE A 585 23.45 -0.91 -8.19
C PHE A 585 23.78 -1.66 -6.91
N THR A 586 23.72 -0.94 -5.78
CA THR A 586 24.01 -1.49 -4.45
C THR A 586 22.92 -1.04 -3.47
N PRO A 587 22.88 -1.55 -2.23
CA PRO A 587 21.98 -1.04 -1.20
C PRO A 587 22.03 0.49 -1.01
N TYR A 588 23.17 1.13 -1.28
CA TYR A 588 23.32 2.58 -1.14
C TYR A 588 22.62 3.39 -2.24
N THR A 589 22.19 2.78 -3.35
CA THR A 589 21.42 3.46 -4.40
C THR A 589 20.08 4.01 -3.87
N LEU A 590 19.54 3.49 -2.75
CA LEU A 590 18.37 4.09 -2.08
C LEU A 590 18.59 5.56 -1.65
N ARG A 591 19.85 6.01 -1.54
CA ARG A 591 20.19 7.42 -1.25
C ARG A 591 20.18 8.32 -2.50
N GLY A 592 19.93 7.77 -3.69
CA GLY A 592 19.78 8.46 -4.98
C GLY A 592 20.40 7.69 -6.16
N ASP A 593 19.86 7.89 -7.36
CA ASP A 593 20.29 7.20 -8.60
C ASP A 593 21.77 7.45 -8.98
N SER A 594 22.38 8.51 -8.42
CA SER A 594 23.79 8.86 -8.65
C SER A 594 24.80 8.02 -7.86
N TYR A 595 24.36 7.06 -7.04
CA TYR A 595 25.22 6.20 -6.21
C TYR A 595 25.41 4.79 -6.82
N GLN A 596 25.74 4.72 -8.12
CA GLN A 596 26.25 3.47 -8.72
C GLN A 596 27.71 3.27 -8.34
N MET A 597 28.09 2.01 -8.10
CA MET A 597 29.44 1.62 -7.70
C MET A 597 30.15 0.95 -8.88
N SER A 598 31.45 1.22 -9.07
CA SER A 598 32.23 0.51 -10.09
C SER A 598 32.53 -0.93 -9.67
N GLY A 599 32.69 -1.86 -10.62
CA GLY A 599 33.00 -3.27 -10.31
C GLY A 599 34.24 -3.41 -9.43
N VAL A 600 35.27 -2.62 -9.72
CA VAL A 600 36.49 -2.52 -8.90
C VAL A 600 36.20 -2.14 -7.44
N GLU A 601 35.26 -1.23 -7.19
CA GLU A 601 34.87 -0.82 -5.83
C GLU A 601 34.06 -1.90 -5.11
N VAL A 602 33.26 -2.69 -5.84
CA VAL A 602 32.59 -3.86 -5.29
C VAL A 602 33.62 -4.90 -4.86
N HIS A 603 34.64 -5.17 -5.68
CA HIS A 603 35.74 -6.07 -5.30
C HIS A 603 36.51 -5.58 -4.08
N LEU A 604 36.68 -4.26 -3.89
CA LEU A 604 37.28 -3.71 -2.67
C LEU A 604 36.43 -4.01 -1.42
N HIS A 605 35.11 -3.97 -1.53
CA HIS A 605 34.23 -4.42 -0.43
C HIS A 605 34.41 -5.90 -0.13
N MET A 606 34.50 -6.74 -1.17
CA MET A 606 34.75 -8.19 -1.00
C MET A 606 36.07 -8.43 -0.27
N VAL A 607 37.17 -7.80 -0.72
CA VAL A 607 38.49 -7.90 -0.07
C VAL A 607 38.44 -7.42 1.37
N SER A 608 37.86 -6.23 1.61
CA SER A 608 37.76 -5.66 2.96
C SER A 608 36.89 -6.50 3.90
N GLN A 609 35.86 -7.19 3.40
CA GLN A 609 35.07 -8.14 4.18
C GLN A 609 35.92 -9.31 4.69
N PHE A 610 36.78 -9.87 3.84
CA PHE A 610 37.70 -10.95 4.26
C PHE A 610 38.70 -10.46 5.30
N LEU A 611 39.37 -9.33 5.03
CA LEU A 611 40.36 -8.76 5.95
C LEU A 611 39.74 -8.38 7.28
N GLY A 612 38.56 -7.74 7.26
CA GLY A 612 37.84 -7.36 8.47
C GLY A 612 37.44 -8.57 9.31
N ALA A 613 36.93 -9.62 8.68
CA ALA A 613 36.54 -10.83 9.40
C ALA A 613 37.71 -11.57 10.03
N VAL A 614 38.86 -11.65 9.33
CA VAL A 614 40.04 -12.43 9.78
C VAL A 614 40.95 -11.64 10.72
N LEU A 615 41.14 -10.34 10.47
CA LEU A 615 42.13 -9.52 11.19
C LEU A 615 41.51 -8.63 12.28
N ASP A 616 40.25 -8.22 12.11
CA ASP A 616 39.59 -7.25 13.00
C ASP A 616 38.44 -7.87 13.82
N ASP A 617 38.25 -9.20 13.75
CA ASP A 617 37.11 -9.93 14.31
C ASP A 617 35.75 -9.32 13.91
N TYR A 618 35.68 -8.73 12.71
CA TYR A 618 34.46 -8.10 12.23
C TYR A 618 33.40 -9.16 11.92
N PRO A 619 32.22 -9.12 12.56
CA PRO A 619 31.21 -10.17 12.42
C PRO A 619 30.64 -10.21 11.00
N LEU A 620 30.58 -11.41 10.43
CA LEU A 620 29.92 -11.67 9.15
C LEU A 620 28.39 -11.65 9.30
N PRO A 621 27.64 -11.24 8.26
CA PRO A 621 26.19 -11.31 8.27
C PRO A 621 25.70 -12.75 8.46
N TRP A 622 24.71 -12.91 9.32
CA TRP A 622 24.10 -14.22 9.61
C TRP A 622 22.58 -14.09 9.62
N ALA A 623 21.89 -15.20 9.36
CA ALA A 623 20.44 -15.29 9.40
C ALA A 623 20.00 -16.41 10.33
N TRP A 624 18.73 -16.39 10.73
CA TRP A 624 18.16 -17.50 11.47
C TRP A 624 17.94 -18.71 10.56
N PRO A 625 18.07 -19.94 11.10
CA PRO A 625 17.57 -21.11 10.41
C PRO A 625 16.06 -20.98 10.18
N ASP A 626 15.56 -21.60 9.11
CA ASP A 626 14.15 -21.55 8.71
C ASP A 626 13.19 -21.90 9.86
N SER A 627 13.57 -22.83 10.74
CA SER A 627 12.75 -23.21 11.90
C SER A 627 12.52 -22.06 12.89
N LEU A 628 13.53 -21.23 13.13
CA LEU A 628 13.41 -20.06 14.00
C LEU A 628 12.62 -18.94 13.32
N GLU A 629 12.79 -18.73 12.02
CA GLU A 629 11.97 -17.78 11.26
C GLU A 629 10.50 -18.18 11.22
N ILE A 630 10.21 -19.47 11.03
CA ILE A 630 8.84 -20.00 11.10
C ILE A 630 8.26 -19.78 12.51
N ALA A 631 9.04 -20.08 13.55
CA ALA A 631 8.63 -19.84 14.94
C ALA A 631 8.39 -18.35 15.21
N TRP A 632 9.18 -17.46 14.62
CA TRP A 632 9.02 -16.01 14.69
C TRP A 632 7.70 -15.55 14.06
N ILE A 633 7.37 -16.02 12.86
CA ILE A 633 6.11 -15.72 12.16
C ILE A 633 4.90 -16.23 12.97
N ILE A 634 4.95 -17.49 13.43
CA ILE A 634 3.88 -18.09 14.24
C ILE A 634 3.74 -17.37 15.58
N GLY A 635 4.86 -17.00 16.20
CA GLY A 635 4.90 -16.27 17.47
C GLY A 635 4.18 -14.93 17.39
N TRP A 636 4.46 -14.13 16.36
CA TRP A 636 3.79 -12.85 16.16
C TRP A 636 2.34 -12.99 15.68
N ALA A 637 2.02 -13.97 14.82
CA ALA A 637 0.62 -14.27 14.49
C ALA A 637 -0.20 -14.67 15.74
N SER A 638 0.40 -15.46 16.64
CA SER A 638 -0.17 -15.84 17.93
C SER A 638 -0.33 -14.61 18.83
N GLY A 639 0.69 -13.76 18.90
CA GLY A 639 0.67 -12.50 19.66
C GLY A 639 -0.44 -11.56 19.20
N GLY A 640 -0.63 -11.39 17.90
CA GLY A 640 -1.71 -10.58 17.33
C GLY A 640 -3.10 -11.11 17.67
N SER A 641 -3.28 -12.43 17.55
CA SER A 641 -4.53 -13.10 17.96
C SER A 641 -4.79 -12.97 19.46
N LEU A 642 -3.78 -13.15 20.31
CA LEU A 642 -3.88 -13.07 21.76
C LEU A 642 -4.17 -11.63 22.24
N LEU A 643 -3.49 -10.65 21.66
CA LEU A 643 -3.68 -9.22 21.93
C LEU A 643 -5.10 -8.80 21.59
N THR A 644 -5.58 -9.20 20.42
CA THR A 644 -6.98 -9.01 20.02
C THR A 644 -7.93 -9.73 20.97
N TRP A 645 -7.57 -10.91 21.47
CA TRP A 645 -8.38 -11.65 22.42
C TRP A 645 -8.49 -10.95 23.79
N GLN A 646 -7.38 -10.49 24.36
CA GLN A 646 -7.32 -9.86 25.68
C GLN A 646 -7.97 -8.47 25.69
N LEU A 647 -7.77 -7.68 24.63
CA LEU A 647 -8.30 -6.33 24.54
C LEU A 647 -9.74 -6.33 24.07
N ARG A 648 -10.67 -6.35 25.03
CA ARG A 648 -12.12 -6.37 24.77
C ARG A 648 -12.68 -5.05 24.21
N ARG A 649 -11.99 -3.92 24.44
CA ARG A 649 -12.42 -2.58 23.99
C ARG A 649 -11.71 -2.20 22.69
N GLN A 650 -12.50 -1.96 21.64
CA GLN A 650 -12.01 -1.77 20.27
C GLN A 650 -11.00 -0.61 20.12
N ARG A 651 -11.12 0.46 20.91
CA ARG A 651 -10.19 1.61 20.87
C ARG A 651 -8.76 1.27 21.31
N TYR A 652 -8.59 0.34 22.24
CA TYR A 652 -7.25 -0.06 22.70
C TYR A 652 -6.58 -1.06 21.75
N TRP A 653 -7.35 -1.70 20.87
CA TRP A 653 -6.81 -2.62 19.87
C TRP A 653 -5.92 -1.91 18.86
N VAL A 654 -6.34 -0.75 18.32
CA VAL A 654 -5.54 0.00 17.33
C VAL A 654 -4.21 0.44 17.93
N MET A 655 -4.23 0.94 19.17
CA MET A 655 -3.02 1.35 19.89
C MET A 655 -2.08 0.17 20.13
N ALA A 656 -2.63 -0.95 20.61
CA ALA A 656 -1.83 -2.15 20.90
C ALA A 656 -1.30 -2.83 19.63
N TRP A 657 -2.06 -2.79 18.52
CA TRP A 657 -1.58 -3.19 17.20
C TRP A 657 -0.41 -2.31 16.76
N GLY A 658 -0.52 -0.98 16.90
CA GLY A 658 0.58 -0.06 16.60
C GLY A 658 1.84 -0.35 17.42
N VAL A 659 1.69 -0.62 18.72
CA VAL A 659 2.81 -1.04 19.59
C VAL A 659 3.43 -2.35 19.10
N GLY A 660 2.62 -3.33 18.68
CA GLY A 660 3.11 -4.59 18.12
C GLY A 660 3.92 -4.40 16.84
N VAL A 661 3.45 -3.55 15.91
CA VAL A 661 4.18 -3.21 14.68
C VAL A 661 5.53 -2.57 15.00
N VAL A 662 5.56 -1.60 15.93
CA VAL A 662 6.80 -0.96 16.39
C VAL A 662 7.73 -1.95 17.07
N ALA A 663 7.19 -2.89 17.86
CA ALA A 663 7.99 -3.91 18.53
C ALA A 663 8.65 -4.89 17.54
N ILE A 664 7.92 -5.33 16.52
CA ILE A 664 8.47 -6.20 15.46
C ILE A 664 9.58 -5.45 14.71
N ALA A 665 9.27 -4.26 14.19
CA ALA A 665 10.24 -3.45 13.45
C ALA A 665 11.47 -3.10 14.29
N GLY A 666 11.28 -2.69 15.54
CA GLY A 666 12.35 -2.38 16.47
C GLY A 666 13.23 -3.59 16.78
N THR A 667 12.65 -4.78 16.93
CA THR A 667 13.43 -6.00 17.17
C THR A 667 14.26 -6.38 15.95
N THR A 668 13.70 -6.29 14.74
CA THR A 668 14.46 -6.51 13.50
C THR A 668 15.62 -5.54 13.37
N VAL A 669 15.40 -4.25 13.64
CA VAL A 669 16.46 -3.22 13.61
C VAL A 669 17.56 -3.52 14.63
N LEU A 670 17.20 -3.89 15.86
CA LEU A 670 18.17 -4.22 16.92
C LEU A 670 19.02 -5.45 16.55
N LEU A 671 18.40 -6.50 16.01
CA LEU A 671 19.10 -7.69 15.55
C LEU A 671 20.01 -7.37 14.36
N PHE A 672 19.58 -6.51 13.45
CA PHE A 672 20.40 -6.09 12.32
C PHE A 672 21.70 -5.39 12.74
N PHE A 673 21.69 -4.60 13.83
CA PHE A 673 22.92 -4.03 14.39
C PHE A 673 23.88 -5.06 15.03
N THR A 674 23.43 -6.30 15.20
CA THR A 674 24.29 -7.46 15.55
C THR A 674 24.71 -8.27 14.31
N ASN A 675 24.54 -7.72 13.11
CA ASN A 675 24.75 -8.35 11.80
C ASN A 675 23.80 -9.52 11.52
N ALA A 676 22.68 -9.59 12.25
CA ALA A 676 21.66 -10.59 12.05
C ALA A 676 20.59 -10.06 11.08
N TRP A 677 20.42 -10.70 9.93
CA TRP A 677 19.30 -10.41 9.05
C TRP A 677 18.14 -11.35 9.34
N VAL A 678 17.07 -10.78 9.90
CA VAL A 678 15.81 -11.49 10.18
C VAL A 678 14.65 -10.83 9.42
N PRO A 679 13.67 -11.63 8.93
CA PRO A 679 12.56 -11.10 8.15
C PRO A 679 11.63 -10.20 8.97
N LEU A 680 11.10 -9.15 8.32
CA LEU A 680 10.20 -8.15 8.90
C LEU A 680 8.80 -8.21 8.28
N ALA A 681 8.71 -8.34 6.95
CA ALA A 681 7.44 -8.32 6.23
C ALA A 681 6.56 -9.51 6.60
N ALA A 682 7.12 -10.72 6.64
CA ALA A 682 6.39 -11.93 7.00
C ALA A 682 5.75 -11.89 8.41
N PRO A 683 6.49 -11.61 9.50
CA PRO A 683 5.90 -11.53 10.84
C PRO A 683 4.90 -10.36 10.98
N LEU A 684 5.12 -9.22 10.32
CA LEU A 684 4.15 -8.12 10.30
C LEU A 684 2.84 -8.50 9.60
N ALA A 685 2.93 -9.19 8.46
CA ALA A 685 1.77 -9.71 7.74
C ALA A 685 1.01 -10.72 8.62
N GLY A 686 1.73 -11.65 9.26
CA GLY A 686 1.15 -12.63 10.18
C GLY A 686 0.44 -11.97 11.37
N PHE A 687 1.10 -11.03 12.03
CA PHE A 687 0.54 -10.26 13.14
C PHE A 687 -0.74 -9.51 12.73
N THR A 688 -0.71 -8.84 11.59
CA THR A 688 -1.83 -8.01 11.10
C THR A 688 -3.01 -8.85 10.62
N LEU A 689 -2.77 -9.90 9.83
CA LEU A 689 -3.81 -10.82 9.35
C LEU A 689 -4.47 -11.57 10.50
N ALA A 690 -3.70 -12.08 11.45
CA ALA A 690 -4.23 -12.80 12.60
C ALA A 690 -5.09 -11.88 13.49
N SER A 691 -4.61 -10.66 13.76
CA SER A 691 -5.35 -9.65 14.52
C SER A 691 -6.65 -9.25 13.80
N GLY A 692 -6.58 -8.92 12.51
CA GLY A 692 -7.74 -8.51 11.71
C GLY A 692 -8.79 -9.62 11.57
N SER A 693 -8.34 -10.86 11.36
CA SER A 693 -9.24 -12.02 11.24
C SER A 693 -10.05 -12.27 12.50
N LEU A 694 -9.43 -12.12 13.68
CA LEU A 694 -10.14 -12.28 14.96
C LEU A 694 -11.09 -11.12 15.24
N VAL A 695 -10.76 -9.89 14.84
CA VAL A 695 -11.69 -8.74 14.89
C VAL A 695 -12.91 -8.99 14.01
N LEU A 696 -12.71 -9.45 12.78
CA LEU A 696 -13.79 -9.79 11.84
C LEU A 696 -14.64 -10.94 12.38
N TYR A 697 -14.02 -12.00 12.91
CA TYR A 697 -14.73 -13.12 13.52
C TYR A 697 -15.58 -12.69 14.71
N ARG A 698 -15.04 -11.84 15.60
CA ARG A 698 -15.80 -11.27 16.73
C ARG A 698 -16.98 -10.44 16.26
N ARG A 699 -16.78 -9.59 15.25
CA ARG A 699 -17.87 -8.81 14.65
C ARG A 699 -18.93 -9.70 14.02
N TYR A 700 -18.53 -10.73 13.28
CA TYR A 700 -19.45 -11.69 12.66
C TYR A 700 -20.26 -12.46 13.71
N ARG A 701 -19.61 -12.96 14.78
CA ARG A 701 -20.32 -13.64 15.88
C ARG A 701 -21.19 -12.73 16.75
N GLN A 702 -20.87 -11.43 16.79
CA GLN A 702 -21.70 -10.43 17.47
C GLN A 702 -22.88 -9.96 16.61
N GLN A 703 -22.93 -10.33 15.33
CA GLN A 703 -24.14 -10.15 14.54
C GLN A 703 -25.18 -11.19 14.99
N PRO A 704 -26.40 -10.78 15.39
CA PRO A 704 -27.45 -11.74 15.67
C PRO A 704 -27.71 -12.57 14.41
N LEU A 705 -27.65 -13.90 14.54
CA LEU A 705 -28.08 -14.84 13.51
C LEU A 705 -29.50 -14.45 13.10
N ARG A 706 -29.67 -13.99 11.86
CA ARG A 706 -30.98 -13.84 11.23
C ARG A 706 -31.54 -15.24 11.01
N LEU A 707 -32.44 -15.65 11.90
CA LEU A 707 -33.44 -16.70 11.62
C LEU A 707 -34.74 -16.01 11.22
#